data_AF-A0A940BN66-F1
#
_entry.id   AF-A0A940BN66-F1
#
_cell.length_a   1.000
_cell.length_b   1.000
_cell.length_c   1.000
_cell.angle_alpha   90.00
_cell.angle_beta   90.00
_cell.angle_gamma   90.00
#
_symmetry.space_group_name_H-M   'P 1'
#
loop_
_entity.id
_entity.type
_entity.pdbx_description
1 polymer ?
#
loop_
_entity_poly.entity_id
_entity_poly.type
_entity_poly.pdbx_seq_one_letter_code
_entity_poly.pdbx_strand_id
1 'polypeptide(L)'
;MKRTVSLILAFVFVFALALSVSPAVYATALTAEAPEHYLWMTTSNGVVPSITFTLPESLIPDDGTVTLHARVRFGTDVYEQEHGSAYVNCYAYTDLDHVGNFKYLINFVDFARSNAYLDDNGGPVKGSWVDFTYEVDPGNPSYALGREDTQVVVTDGRAVCRVLNVSIGYYNAEGTIEIASVSAEVNGRTVWSVDFSTFDPLAANTNLYYSGSNGISADTKDVNWGFGVTETPPPAVIRGDMNNDGALSSDDAIYLLRHVLFGEEYPITQDGDLDGDGKVLSADAILLLRCILFPDDYFALRTVENVALGKKYTAKARNYRSDSYGDFNDSQGIRSRFKLTDGYVADNGDSSRIAGYETDTLSVIIDLEHTCLIKEANIDLWGGQNGVSTPDIARVTYYVSDDGIEFTKLGTVRVRTANLVTVGSWKKGEFKLAVDDVRARFLRADITVSDHVWASELTVSGFELTGIGNLSDIPKIYVDTSGVPIIKDEYRSCSITVYDPTGKYATISDPNATIKVRGNSTSGGAKQPFNIKFDKKQNVFGFGKCKKWYLIANMYDKTQIRNKLAYDLADAIGMAYVQQSTFVELYVNGVYRGMYMLCESIGVGDTRVDIDIEGNEFLFEFEPWAQYSNPEWFTTPRYGIILGLNDPESPTEAQRDYMTEFFTAMEDAIHSQKYGDIAKYVDLQSFVDAFIVQEFFKQVDYGTSSTRFYLKDGMLYEGPVWDFDLSAGNCSSSYYTGYNNVGGSGLSWQGRHCYAIWNSRLFRVPQIMDMVKARYLELQPYIINIYQDNELGRNQMDILLEKYRKDIDRNYTLWYTDTVYSVLEKELVNGTYDAEIEYLRDWFENRNEWMLEDFGLN
;
A
#
# COMPACT_ATOMS: atom_id res chain seq x y z
N MET A 1 -43.42 20.80 21.38
CA MET A 1 -42.63 21.95 20.85
C MET A 1 -41.35 21.40 20.25
N LYS A 2 -40.89 21.84 19.06
CA LYS A 2 -39.85 21.22 18.18
C LYS A 2 -40.29 20.12 17.20
N ARG A 3 -41.61 19.96 17.00
CA ARG A 3 -42.20 19.79 15.65
C ARG A 3 -42.23 21.13 14.90
N THR A 4 -41.10 21.84 14.98
CA THR A 4 -40.61 22.79 13.97
C THR A 4 -39.72 21.90 13.11
N VAL A 5 -40.28 21.04 12.25
CA VAL A 5 -40.74 21.51 10.94
C VAL A 5 -39.70 22.49 10.41
N SER A 6 -38.74 21.91 9.69
CA SER A 6 -38.53 22.28 8.30
C SER A 6 -37.80 23.58 8.00
N LEU A 7 -36.84 24.03 8.82
CA LEU A 7 -35.90 25.09 8.39
C LEU A 7 -34.39 24.77 8.42
N ILE A 8 -33.89 23.64 8.96
CA ILE A 8 -32.47 23.22 8.76
C ILE A 8 -32.29 22.03 7.80
N LEU A 9 -33.38 21.35 7.44
CA LEU A 9 -33.44 20.69 6.12
C LEU A 9 -33.28 21.69 4.94
N ALA A 10 -33.06 22.99 5.17
CA ALA A 10 -32.81 24.00 4.13
C ALA A 10 -31.46 24.74 4.18
N PHE A 11 -30.52 24.45 5.09
CA PHE A 11 -29.25 25.23 5.14
C PHE A 11 -27.93 24.48 4.88
N VAL A 12 -27.87 23.14 4.83
CA VAL A 12 -26.68 22.44 4.25
C VAL A 12 -27.00 21.31 3.26
N PHE A 13 -28.25 20.86 3.12
CA PHE A 13 -28.66 20.03 1.98
C PHE A 13 -28.56 20.76 0.60
N VAL A 14 -28.04 22.00 0.55
CA VAL A 14 -27.87 22.83 -0.67
C VAL A 14 -26.45 23.45 -0.80
N PHE A 15 -25.59 23.47 0.22
CA PHE A 15 -24.33 24.26 0.14
C PHE A 15 -23.07 23.51 -0.28
N ALA A 16 -23.13 22.21 -0.54
CA ALA A 16 -22.17 21.56 -1.42
C ALA A 16 -22.76 20.27 -2.04
N LEU A 17 -23.94 20.40 -2.65
CA LEU A 17 -24.10 19.76 -3.96
C LEU A 17 -22.87 20.19 -4.82
N ALA A 18 -22.38 19.35 -5.72
CA ALA A 18 -21.57 19.80 -6.87
C ALA A 18 -20.04 19.92 -6.75
N LEU A 19 -19.35 19.31 -5.77
CA LEU A 19 -17.87 19.13 -5.81
C LEU A 19 -17.51 17.85 -5.01
N SER A 20 -16.80 16.81 -5.45
CA SER A 20 -16.04 16.54 -6.68
C SER A 20 -15.45 15.10 -6.57
N VAL A 21 -15.80 14.23 -7.51
CA VAL A 21 -14.96 13.20 -8.17
C VAL A 21 -14.43 11.98 -7.37
N SER A 22 -14.85 10.79 -7.79
CA SER A 22 -14.05 9.56 -7.86
C SER A 22 -14.30 8.94 -9.24
N PRO A 23 -13.37 8.23 -9.88
CA PRO A 23 -11.96 8.53 -10.08
C PRO A 23 -11.62 8.41 -11.58
N ALA A 24 -10.99 9.43 -12.15
CA ALA A 24 -10.19 9.24 -13.35
C ALA A 24 -8.86 9.96 -13.18
N VAL A 25 -7.78 9.17 -13.28
CA VAL A 25 -6.57 9.49 -14.02
C VAL A 25 -6.00 10.91 -13.81
N TYR A 26 -4.91 11.02 -13.05
CA TYR A 26 -4.00 12.16 -13.18
C TYR A 26 -3.37 12.13 -14.58
N ALA A 27 -3.75 13.08 -15.44
CA ALA A 27 -2.90 13.59 -16.50
C ALA A 27 -2.65 15.09 -16.24
N THR A 28 -1.38 15.44 -16.18
CA THR A 28 -0.82 16.74 -15.81
C THR A 28 -1.28 17.87 -16.74
N ALA A 29 -1.47 19.07 -16.18
CA ALA A 29 -1.89 20.27 -16.90
C ALA A 29 -0.88 20.74 -17.97
N LEU A 30 -1.38 21.04 -19.17
CA LEU A 30 -0.78 21.96 -20.13
C LEU A 30 -1.68 23.20 -20.22
N THR A 31 -1.14 24.35 -19.84
CA THR A 31 -1.79 25.65 -19.99
C THR A 31 -1.74 26.12 -21.44
N ALA A 32 -2.90 26.40 -22.06
CA ALA A 32 -3.15 27.52 -22.97
C ALA A 32 -4.57 27.45 -23.54
N GLU A 33 -5.21 28.60 -23.66
CA GLU A 33 -6.56 28.82 -24.21
C GLU A 33 -6.77 28.16 -25.59
N ALA A 34 -7.79 27.30 -25.74
CA ALA A 34 -8.48 27.05 -27.00
C ALA A 34 -9.84 26.35 -26.75
N PRO A 35 -10.94 26.79 -27.38
CA PRO A 35 -12.25 26.14 -27.31
C PRO A 35 -12.34 25.07 -28.40
N GLU A 36 -12.40 23.80 -28.00
CA GLU A 36 -12.98 22.64 -28.72
C GLU A 36 -12.50 21.37 -28.01
N HIS A 37 -13.42 20.62 -27.39
CA HIS A 37 -13.12 19.35 -26.71
C HIS A 37 -13.71 18.18 -27.51
N TYR A 38 -12.93 17.10 -27.66
CA TYR A 38 -13.24 15.89 -28.41
C TYR A 38 -13.09 14.65 -27.50
N LEU A 39 -13.84 13.56 -27.76
CA LEU A 39 -13.76 12.29 -27.03
C LEU A 39 -12.63 11.41 -27.60
N TRP A 40 -11.58 11.10 -26.84
CA TRP A 40 -10.48 10.21 -27.25
C TRP A 40 -10.63 8.82 -26.60
N MET A 41 -10.71 7.76 -27.41
CA MET A 41 -10.74 6.38 -26.93
C MET A 41 -9.47 5.63 -27.34
N THR A 42 -8.76 5.06 -26.39
CA THR A 42 -7.57 4.20 -26.63
C THR A 42 -7.85 2.81 -26.05
N THR A 43 -7.65 1.75 -26.84
CA THR A 43 -7.85 0.36 -26.39
C THR A 43 -6.55 -0.42 -26.55
N SER A 44 -6.12 -1.14 -25.51
CA SER A 44 -4.84 -1.87 -25.51
C SER A 44 -4.97 -3.37 -25.79
N ASN A 45 -6.17 -3.91 -25.99
CA ASN A 45 -6.38 -5.36 -26.15
C ASN A 45 -7.50 -5.75 -27.15
N GLY A 46 -7.82 -4.90 -28.13
CA GLY A 46 -8.73 -5.29 -29.21
C GLY A 46 -10.15 -5.65 -28.74
N VAL A 47 -10.68 -4.90 -27.76
CA VAL A 47 -12.11 -4.91 -27.43
C VAL A 47 -12.64 -3.51 -27.62
N VAL A 48 -13.51 -3.33 -28.62
CA VAL A 48 -14.25 -2.08 -28.83
C VAL A 48 -15.51 -2.12 -27.98
N PRO A 49 -15.79 -1.10 -27.15
CA PRO A 49 -17.06 -1.03 -26.42
C PRO A 49 -18.22 -0.77 -27.39
N SER A 50 -19.28 -1.57 -27.29
CA SER A 50 -20.55 -1.34 -27.99
C SER A 50 -21.39 -0.34 -27.22
N ILE A 51 -21.85 0.72 -27.88
CA ILE A 51 -22.81 1.66 -27.28
C ILE A 51 -24.23 1.18 -27.60
N THR A 52 -24.99 0.79 -26.58
CA THR A 52 -26.38 0.31 -26.71
C THR A 52 -27.33 1.33 -26.11
N PHE A 53 -28.43 1.64 -26.81
CA PHE A 53 -29.46 2.57 -26.33
C PHE A 53 -30.82 1.89 -26.29
N THR A 54 -31.66 2.25 -25.31
CA THR A 54 -33.03 1.73 -25.16
C THR A 54 -34.01 2.91 -25.13
N LEU A 55 -35.02 2.88 -26.01
CA LEU A 55 -36.10 3.88 -26.02
C LEU A 55 -37.27 3.40 -25.15
N PRO A 56 -37.87 4.26 -24.31
CA PRO A 56 -39.12 3.96 -23.62
C PRO A 56 -40.26 3.67 -24.61
N GLU A 57 -41.05 2.63 -24.35
CA GLU A 57 -42.16 2.16 -25.20
C GLU A 57 -43.20 3.26 -25.48
N SER A 58 -43.35 4.22 -24.56
CA SER A 58 -44.24 5.38 -24.66
C SER A 58 -43.80 6.46 -25.66
N LEU A 59 -42.58 6.37 -26.21
CA LEU A 59 -42.02 7.35 -27.15
C LEU A 59 -41.93 6.83 -28.58
N ILE A 60 -42.42 5.61 -28.83
CA ILE A 60 -42.46 4.98 -30.14
C ILE A 60 -43.84 5.31 -30.77
N PRO A 61 -43.90 5.96 -31.94
CA PRO A 61 -45.17 6.27 -32.59
C PRO A 61 -45.89 4.99 -33.07
N ASP A 62 -47.20 5.05 -33.30
CA ASP A 62 -48.02 3.89 -33.69
C ASP A 62 -47.60 3.25 -35.04
N ASP A 63 -46.89 4.00 -35.90
CA ASP A 63 -46.29 3.52 -37.15
C ASP A 63 -44.84 3.04 -36.97
N GLY A 64 -44.30 3.13 -35.76
CA GLY A 64 -43.02 2.64 -35.28
C GLY A 64 -41.79 3.17 -36.00
N THR A 65 -41.90 4.26 -36.76
CA THR A 65 -40.76 4.81 -37.52
C THR A 65 -39.94 5.78 -36.66
N VAL A 66 -38.63 5.57 -36.60
CA VAL A 66 -37.67 6.39 -35.84
C VAL A 66 -36.45 6.72 -36.69
N THR A 67 -35.99 7.98 -36.64
CA THR A 67 -34.81 8.46 -37.38
C THR A 67 -33.65 8.75 -36.42
N LEU A 68 -32.44 8.31 -36.77
CA LEU A 68 -31.22 8.48 -35.97
C LEU A 68 -30.13 9.24 -36.72
N HIS A 69 -29.43 10.14 -36.03
CA HIS A 69 -28.32 10.93 -36.55
C HIS A 69 -27.06 10.77 -35.69
N ALA A 70 -25.88 10.67 -36.31
CA ALA A 70 -24.59 10.56 -35.61
C ALA A 70 -23.47 11.32 -36.34
N ARG A 71 -22.54 11.94 -35.59
CA ARG A 71 -21.39 12.70 -36.12
C ARG A 71 -20.04 12.18 -35.57
N VAL A 72 -19.11 11.79 -36.44
CA VAL A 72 -17.86 11.07 -36.08
C VAL A 72 -16.62 11.64 -36.81
N ARG A 73 -15.43 11.58 -36.18
CA ARG A 73 -14.12 12.02 -36.72
C ARG A 73 -13.02 10.99 -36.40
N PHE A 74 -12.05 10.82 -37.31
CA PHE A 74 -11.00 9.79 -37.24
C PHE A 74 -9.60 10.38 -36.97
N GLY A 75 -8.81 9.76 -36.08
CA GLY A 75 -7.51 10.20 -35.54
C GLY A 75 -6.25 9.84 -36.35
N THR A 76 -5.06 10.14 -35.80
CA THR A 76 -3.84 10.44 -36.59
C THR A 76 -2.80 9.34 -36.84
N ASP A 77 -2.67 8.31 -35.99
CA ASP A 77 -1.58 7.34 -36.13
C ASP A 77 -2.08 6.00 -36.63
N VAL A 78 -1.70 5.61 -37.85
CA VAL A 78 -1.85 4.25 -38.39
C VAL A 78 -0.53 3.91 -39.06
N TYR A 79 0.17 2.88 -38.56
CA TYR A 79 1.39 2.38 -39.19
C TYR A 79 1.06 1.74 -40.55
N GLU A 80 1.75 2.19 -41.61
CA GLU A 80 1.72 1.54 -42.93
C GLU A 80 2.32 0.13 -42.83
N GLN A 81 1.54 -0.91 -43.18
CA GLN A 81 2.12 -2.14 -43.69
C GLN A 81 2.06 -2.13 -45.21
N GLU A 82 3.23 -2.24 -45.83
CA GLU A 82 3.43 -2.53 -47.23
C GLU A 82 2.71 -3.82 -47.61
N HIS A 83 1.56 -3.71 -48.28
CA HIS A 83 1.18 -4.46 -49.48
C HIS A 83 -0.27 -4.08 -49.81
N GLY A 84 -0.45 -3.32 -50.90
CA GLY A 84 -1.74 -2.81 -51.34
C GLY A 84 -2.76 -3.93 -51.58
N SER A 85 -3.69 -4.08 -50.63
CA SER A 85 -5.09 -4.49 -50.76
C SER A 85 -5.62 -4.82 -49.35
N ALA A 86 -6.45 -3.96 -48.78
CA ALA A 86 -7.17 -4.30 -47.55
C ALA A 86 -8.35 -5.24 -47.89
N TYR A 87 -8.23 -6.50 -47.47
CA TYR A 87 -9.36 -7.44 -47.40
C TYR A 87 -9.71 -7.66 -45.93
N VAL A 88 -10.97 -7.46 -45.55
CA VAL A 88 -11.52 -7.94 -44.28
C VAL A 88 -12.57 -8.99 -44.60
N ASN A 89 -12.23 -10.25 -44.32
CA ASN A 89 -13.16 -11.37 -44.37
C ASN A 89 -13.98 -11.39 -43.06
N CYS A 90 -15.31 -11.45 -43.19
CA CYS A 90 -16.25 -11.62 -42.08
C CYS A 90 -16.69 -13.08 -41.95
N TYR A 91 -16.83 -13.60 -40.73
CA TYR A 91 -17.64 -14.80 -40.45
C TYR A 91 -18.47 -14.62 -39.18
N ALA A 92 -19.70 -15.14 -39.24
CA ALA A 92 -20.78 -15.01 -38.28
C ALA A 92 -20.92 -16.25 -37.39
N TYR A 93 -21.50 -16.08 -36.18
CA TYR A 93 -22.43 -17.06 -35.62
C TYR A 93 -23.63 -16.34 -34.99
N THR A 94 -24.79 -16.86 -35.35
CA THR A 94 -26.16 -16.51 -34.93
C THR A 94 -26.55 -17.32 -33.71
N ASP A 95 -27.43 -16.78 -32.88
CA ASP A 95 -28.42 -17.59 -32.16
C ASP A 95 -29.72 -16.79 -32.02
N LEU A 96 -30.77 -17.18 -32.76
CA LEU A 96 -32.15 -16.78 -32.48
C LEU A 96 -33.11 -17.84 -33.01
N ASP A 97 -33.66 -18.64 -32.10
CA ASP A 97 -35.10 -18.72 -31.83
C ASP A 97 -35.36 -19.72 -30.66
N HIS A 98 -36.35 -19.54 -29.77
CA HIS A 98 -37.75 -19.28 -30.10
C HIS A 98 -38.51 -18.34 -29.12
N VAL A 99 -39.27 -17.41 -29.72
CA VAL A 99 -40.73 -17.15 -29.56
C VAL A 99 -41.33 -17.11 -28.14
N GLY A 100 -41.99 -16.04 -27.66
CA GLY A 100 -42.48 -14.79 -28.27
C GLY A 100 -42.98 -13.82 -27.17
N ASN A 101 -43.36 -12.57 -27.41
CA ASN A 101 -43.58 -11.84 -28.67
C ASN A 101 -42.63 -10.63 -28.74
N PHE A 102 -41.66 -10.73 -29.65
CA PHE A 102 -40.79 -9.69 -30.23
C PHE A 102 -39.81 -8.93 -29.31
N LYS A 103 -38.51 -9.25 -29.47
CA LYS A 103 -37.38 -8.33 -29.27
C LYS A 103 -36.60 -8.29 -30.58
N TYR A 104 -36.39 -7.09 -31.12
CA TYR A 104 -35.52 -6.90 -32.27
C TYR A 104 -34.09 -6.71 -31.76
N LEU A 105 -33.18 -7.58 -32.19
CA LEU A 105 -31.75 -7.37 -32.12
C LEU A 105 -31.34 -6.88 -33.51
N ILE A 106 -30.61 -5.77 -33.61
CA ILE A 106 -30.02 -5.42 -34.88
C ILE A 106 -28.49 -5.20 -34.79
N ASN A 107 -27.79 -5.68 -35.81
CA ASN A 107 -26.35 -5.64 -36.02
C ASN A 107 -26.05 -4.98 -37.38
N PHE A 108 -24.87 -4.37 -37.54
CA PHE A 108 -24.36 -3.96 -38.85
C PHE A 108 -23.05 -4.68 -39.22
N VAL A 109 -23.05 -5.19 -40.46
CA VAL A 109 -21.88 -5.30 -41.34
C VAL A 109 -22.39 -5.02 -42.75
N ASP A 110 -22.01 -3.89 -43.37
CA ASP A 110 -21.56 -3.72 -44.78
C ASP A 110 -21.54 -2.22 -45.16
N PHE A 111 -20.43 -1.72 -45.70
CA PHE A 111 -20.31 -0.33 -46.17
C PHE A 111 -20.74 -0.24 -47.65
N ALA A 112 -21.83 0.46 -47.92
CA ALA A 112 -22.13 0.89 -49.29
C ALA A 112 -21.23 2.07 -49.68
N ARG A 113 -20.60 1.98 -50.86
CA ARG A 113 -19.73 3.02 -51.45
C ARG A 113 -20.46 4.37 -51.54
N SER A 114 -20.07 5.32 -50.70
CA SER A 114 -20.25 6.75 -51.02
C SER A 114 -18.88 7.36 -51.27
N ASN A 115 -18.55 7.64 -52.54
CA ASN A 115 -17.27 8.23 -52.99
C ASN A 115 -17.05 9.70 -52.54
N ALA A 116 -17.79 10.20 -51.55
CA ALA A 116 -17.75 11.62 -51.19
C ALA A 116 -16.72 11.97 -50.10
N TYR A 117 -16.12 10.97 -49.43
CA TYR A 117 -15.29 11.19 -48.23
C TYR A 117 -14.06 10.28 -48.18
N LEU A 118 -13.54 9.89 -49.34
CA LEU A 118 -12.34 9.09 -49.48
C LEU A 118 -11.23 9.92 -50.16
N ASP A 119 -9.99 9.72 -49.76
CA ASP A 119 -8.83 10.25 -50.47
C ASP A 119 -8.55 9.48 -51.78
N ASP A 120 -7.58 9.93 -52.56
CA ASP A 120 -7.24 9.34 -53.86
C ASP A 120 -6.80 7.86 -53.78
N ASN A 121 -6.56 7.33 -52.57
CA ASN A 121 -6.19 5.94 -52.30
C ASN A 121 -7.33 5.11 -51.68
N GLY A 122 -8.53 5.66 -51.56
CA GLY A 122 -9.71 4.95 -51.05
C GLY A 122 -9.78 4.80 -49.53
N GLY A 123 -8.95 5.53 -48.78
CA GLY A 123 -9.03 5.64 -47.33
C GLY A 123 -9.87 6.84 -46.88
N PRO A 124 -10.42 6.86 -45.65
CA PRO A 124 -11.16 8.01 -45.13
C PRO A 124 -10.24 9.23 -44.94
N VAL A 125 -10.73 10.42 -45.31
CA VAL A 125 -9.97 11.68 -45.22
C VAL A 125 -9.70 12.05 -43.74
N LYS A 126 -8.42 12.01 -43.33
CA LYS A 126 -7.98 12.23 -41.94
C LYS A 126 -8.41 13.60 -41.38
N GLY A 127 -8.87 13.63 -40.14
CA GLY A 127 -9.17 14.87 -39.39
C GLY A 127 -10.46 15.60 -39.73
N SER A 128 -11.35 15.01 -40.55
CA SER A 128 -12.65 15.60 -40.94
C SER A 128 -13.84 14.96 -40.21
N TRP A 129 -14.89 15.75 -39.95
CA TRP A 129 -16.16 15.29 -39.36
C TRP A 129 -17.10 14.73 -40.43
N VAL A 130 -17.77 13.62 -40.13
CA VAL A 130 -18.73 12.94 -41.02
C VAL A 130 -20.08 12.76 -40.32
N ASP A 131 -21.16 13.12 -41.00
CA ASP A 131 -22.55 13.01 -40.53
C ASP A 131 -23.27 11.80 -41.15
N PHE A 132 -23.96 11.03 -40.31
CA PHE A 132 -24.74 9.86 -40.70
C PHE A 132 -26.22 10.03 -40.32
N THR A 133 -27.14 9.51 -41.14
CA THR A 133 -28.60 9.57 -40.92
C THR A 133 -29.26 8.25 -41.31
N TYR A 134 -30.13 7.71 -40.47
CA TYR A 134 -30.76 6.38 -40.64
C TYR A 134 -32.26 6.39 -40.29
N GLU A 135 -33.07 5.60 -41.00
CA GLU A 135 -34.50 5.37 -40.71
C GLU A 135 -34.78 3.88 -40.44
N VAL A 136 -35.55 3.58 -39.38
CA VAL A 136 -35.90 2.22 -38.96
C VAL A 136 -37.39 1.94 -39.17
N ASP A 137 -37.74 0.86 -39.87
CA ASP A 137 -39.12 0.39 -40.12
C ASP A 137 -39.38 -0.94 -39.36
N PRO A 138 -40.43 -1.04 -38.51
CA PRO A 138 -40.69 -2.23 -37.69
C PRO A 138 -41.16 -3.51 -38.42
N GLY A 139 -41.52 -3.44 -39.70
CA GLY A 139 -42.34 -4.46 -40.35
C GLY A 139 -41.75 -5.83 -40.70
N ASN A 140 -40.47 -6.16 -40.44
CA ASN A 140 -39.89 -7.44 -40.94
C ASN A 140 -38.67 -7.98 -40.14
N PRO A 141 -38.83 -8.99 -39.24
CA PRO A 141 -37.77 -9.42 -38.32
C PRO A 141 -36.94 -10.68 -38.71
N SER A 142 -37.11 -11.35 -39.86
CA SER A 142 -36.43 -12.67 -40.04
C SER A 142 -36.01 -13.02 -41.48
N TYR A 143 -34.69 -13.17 -41.67
CA TYR A 143 -33.93 -13.88 -42.72
C TYR A 143 -34.21 -13.60 -44.22
N ALA A 144 -33.22 -12.98 -44.88
CA ALA A 144 -32.78 -13.38 -46.22
C ALA A 144 -31.34 -12.88 -46.49
N LEU A 145 -30.40 -13.83 -46.59
CA LEU A 145 -29.07 -13.65 -47.17
C LEU A 145 -29.22 -13.45 -48.69
N GLY A 146 -28.50 -12.48 -49.24
CA GLY A 146 -28.23 -12.36 -50.67
C GLY A 146 -28.69 -11.04 -51.29
N ARG A 147 -27.72 -10.27 -51.79
CA ARG A 147 -27.92 -9.45 -52.99
C ARG A 147 -28.53 -10.35 -54.09
N GLU A 148 -29.30 -9.85 -55.04
CA GLU A 148 -28.94 -8.79 -55.97
C GLU A 148 -30.16 -7.89 -56.24
N ASP A 149 -29.93 -6.58 -56.41
CA ASP A 149 -30.91 -5.56 -56.86
C ASP A 149 -31.64 -4.70 -55.82
N THR A 150 -30.98 -4.20 -54.77
CA THR A 150 -31.47 -3.00 -54.08
C THR A 150 -30.99 -1.74 -54.79
N GLN A 151 -31.85 -1.17 -55.64
CA GLN A 151 -31.62 0.14 -56.28
C GLN A 151 -31.76 1.28 -55.27
N VAL A 152 -30.76 2.16 -55.23
CA VAL A 152 -30.82 3.46 -54.55
C VAL A 152 -31.58 4.42 -55.45
N VAL A 153 -32.77 4.84 -55.05
CA VAL A 153 -33.48 5.96 -55.70
C VAL A 153 -33.16 7.24 -54.94
N VAL A 154 -32.49 8.17 -55.62
CA VAL A 154 -32.20 9.52 -55.11
C VAL A 154 -33.32 10.46 -55.52
N THR A 155 -33.97 11.11 -54.56
CA THR A 155 -34.80 12.30 -54.80
C THR A 155 -34.52 13.33 -53.71
N ASP A 156 -34.20 14.56 -54.13
CA ASP A 156 -33.91 15.75 -53.31
C ASP A 156 -32.70 15.68 -52.37
N GLY A 157 -31.58 15.16 -52.88
CA GLY A 157 -30.25 15.40 -52.27
C GLY A 157 -30.02 14.73 -50.92
N ARG A 158 -30.89 13.80 -50.52
CA ARG A 158 -30.70 12.92 -49.36
C ARG A 158 -30.81 11.47 -49.82
N ALA A 159 -29.79 10.66 -49.53
CA ALA A 159 -29.86 9.22 -49.72
C ALA A 159 -30.66 8.62 -48.56
N VAL A 160 -31.77 7.94 -48.85
CA VAL A 160 -32.51 7.15 -47.86
C VAL A 160 -32.09 5.69 -48.03
N CYS A 161 -31.38 5.16 -47.04
CA CYS A 161 -31.05 3.75 -46.94
C CYS A 161 -31.86 3.14 -45.79
N ARG A 162 -32.54 2.03 -46.04
CA ARG A 162 -33.32 1.29 -45.03
C ARG A 162 -32.44 0.20 -44.45
N VAL A 163 -31.99 0.37 -43.20
CA VAL A 163 -31.18 -0.64 -42.48
C VAL A 163 -31.50 -0.56 -40.98
N LEU A 164 -31.43 -1.70 -40.29
CA LEU A 164 -32.22 -1.96 -39.08
C LEU A 164 -31.50 -1.72 -37.69
N ASN A 165 -30.16 -1.53 -37.51
CA ASN A 165 -29.49 -0.95 -36.28
C ASN A 165 -28.10 -0.43 -36.57
N VAL A 166 -27.72 0.66 -35.90
CA VAL A 166 -26.36 1.19 -35.88
C VAL A 166 -25.43 0.61 -34.81
N SER A 167 -24.39 -0.10 -35.24
CA SER A 167 -23.13 -0.32 -34.49
C SER A 167 -21.94 0.13 -35.35
N ILE A 168 -21.07 0.99 -34.82
CA ILE A 168 -19.82 1.42 -35.46
C ILE A 168 -18.66 0.73 -34.73
N GLY A 169 -17.91 -0.12 -35.43
CA GLY A 169 -16.69 -0.74 -34.92
C GLY A 169 -15.64 -0.87 -36.02
N TYR A 170 -14.39 -0.56 -35.70
CA TYR A 170 -13.22 -0.82 -36.55
C TYR A 170 -12.18 -1.59 -35.73
N TYR A 171 -11.45 -2.50 -36.37
CA TYR A 171 -10.31 -3.19 -35.77
C TYR A 171 -9.09 -3.00 -36.67
N ASN A 172 -8.04 -2.35 -36.13
CA ASN A 172 -6.63 -2.73 -36.21
C ASN A 172 -5.75 -1.72 -35.46
N ALA A 173 -4.50 -2.14 -35.18
CA ALA A 173 -3.55 -1.53 -34.26
C ALA A 173 -3.29 -0.04 -34.51
N GLU A 174 -3.43 0.73 -33.43
CA GLU A 174 -3.15 2.16 -33.26
C GLU A 174 -4.02 3.10 -34.13
N GLY A 175 -4.78 3.99 -33.46
CA GLY A 175 -5.63 5.01 -34.07
C GLY A 175 -6.85 5.38 -33.21
N THR A 176 -7.08 6.67 -32.97
CA THR A 176 -8.18 7.20 -32.12
C THR A 176 -9.43 7.56 -32.94
N ILE A 177 -10.63 7.50 -32.36
CA ILE A 177 -11.91 7.93 -32.97
C ILE A 177 -12.64 8.90 -32.03
N GLU A 178 -13.24 9.96 -32.57
CA GLU A 178 -13.96 11.02 -31.85
C GLU A 178 -15.45 11.08 -32.28
N ILE A 179 -16.41 11.14 -31.34
CA ILE A 179 -17.86 11.25 -31.60
C ILE A 179 -18.39 12.54 -30.98
N ALA A 180 -19.06 13.40 -31.77
CA ALA A 180 -19.53 14.72 -31.32
C ALA A 180 -20.97 14.70 -30.77
N SER A 181 -21.90 14.05 -31.47
CA SER A 181 -23.32 14.09 -31.09
C SER A 181 -24.08 12.93 -31.69
N VAL A 182 -25.10 12.45 -30.98
CA VAL A 182 -26.12 11.52 -31.47
C VAL A 182 -27.50 12.06 -31.14
N SER A 183 -28.41 12.06 -32.11
CA SER A 183 -29.78 12.50 -31.89
C SER A 183 -30.80 11.57 -32.54
N ALA A 184 -32.00 11.55 -31.95
CA ALA A 184 -33.14 10.78 -32.41
C ALA A 184 -34.32 11.71 -32.68
N GLU A 185 -34.94 11.54 -33.85
CA GLU A 185 -36.10 12.30 -34.27
C GLU A 185 -37.30 11.38 -34.53
N VAL A 186 -38.49 11.85 -34.12
CA VAL A 186 -39.77 11.20 -34.38
C VAL A 186 -40.72 12.26 -34.93
N ASN A 187 -41.32 12.00 -36.09
CA ASN A 187 -42.25 12.91 -36.76
C ASN A 187 -41.70 14.35 -36.97
N GLY A 188 -40.42 14.43 -37.36
CA GLY A 188 -39.73 15.71 -37.63
C GLY A 188 -39.50 16.57 -36.39
N ARG A 189 -39.56 15.99 -35.20
CA ARG A 189 -39.17 16.62 -33.94
C ARG A 189 -38.12 15.77 -33.25
N THR A 190 -37.01 16.39 -32.87
CA THR A 190 -35.99 15.77 -32.04
C THR A 190 -36.59 15.40 -30.70
N VAL A 191 -36.64 14.11 -30.41
CA VAL A 191 -37.21 13.56 -29.16
C VAL A 191 -36.15 13.50 -28.09
N TRP A 192 -34.91 13.27 -28.51
CA TRP A 192 -33.74 13.30 -27.66
C TRP A 192 -32.48 13.54 -28.51
N SER A 193 -31.54 14.27 -27.93
CA SER A 193 -30.24 14.52 -28.53
C SER A 193 -29.24 14.47 -27.39
N VAL A 194 -28.22 13.63 -27.52
CA VAL A 194 -27.02 13.75 -26.71
C VAL A 194 -25.93 14.39 -27.54
N ASP A 195 -25.62 15.59 -27.08
CA ASP A 195 -24.43 16.28 -27.48
C ASP A 195 -23.31 15.84 -26.54
N PHE A 196 -22.35 15.08 -27.06
CA PHE A 196 -21.22 14.59 -26.29
C PHE A 196 -20.21 15.71 -25.98
N SER A 197 -20.42 16.92 -26.52
CA SER A 197 -19.73 18.12 -26.01
C SER A 197 -20.17 18.51 -24.59
N THR A 198 -21.24 17.88 -24.07
CA THR A 198 -21.79 18.13 -22.72
C THR A 198 -21.85 16.88 -21.82
N PHE A 199 -21.31 15.73 -22.27
CA PHE A 199 -21.33 14.48 -21.51
C PHE A 199 -20.06 14.32 -20.65
N ASP A 200 -20.25 14.14 -19.33
CA ASP A 200 -19.18 13.90 -18.36
C ASP A 200 -19.01 12.37 -18.16
N PRO A 201 -17.85 11.77 -18.53
CA PRO A 201 -17.66 10.32 -18.56
C PRO A 201 -17.59 9.62 -17.19
N LEU A 202 -17.94 10.30 -16.09
CA LEU A 202 -17.88 9.77 -14.72
C LEU A 202 -19.22 9.28 -14.13
N ALA A 203 -20.29 9.19 -14.93
CA ALA A 203 -21.59 8.71 -14.44
C ALA A 203 -22.02 7.36 -15.08
N ALA A 204 -22.04 6.31 -14.24
CA ALA A 204 -22.74 5.01 -14.36
C ALA A 204 -21.98 3.78 -14.92
N ASN A 205 -21.85 2.77 -14.04
CA ASN A 205 -21.37 1.40 -14.25
C ASN A 205 -22.35 0.53 -15.06
N THR A 206 -21.87 -0.26 -16.03
CA THR A 206 -22.57 -1.48 -16.51
C THR A 206 -21.60 -2.46 -17.19
N ASN A 207 -21.55 -3.75 -16.81
CA ASN A 207 -20.88 -4.86 -17.53
C ASN A 207 -21.61 -6.22 -17.32
N LEU A 208 -21.55 -7.14 -18.31
CA LEU A 208 -22.29 -8.43 -18.47
C LEU A 208 -21.34 -9.62 -18.82
N TYR A 209 -21.65 -10.88 -18.42
CA TYR A 209 -20.90 -12.13 -18.77
C TYR A 209 -21.80 -13.39 -19.05
N TYR A 210 -21.31 -14.39 -19.84
CA TYR A 210 -21.97 -15.67 -20.26
C TYR A 210 -21.01 -16.91 -20.27
N SER A 211 -21.52 -18.14 -20.07
CA SER A 211 -20.96 -19.44 -20.59
C SER A 211 -22.00 -20.60 -20.55
N GLY A 212 -21.95 -21.59 -21.48
CA GLY A 212 -22.96 -22.66 -21.65
C GLY A 212 -22.42 -24.10 -21.90
N SER A 213 -23.28 -25.07 -22.27
CA SER A 213 -23.01 -26.23 -23.18
C SER A 213 -24.21 -27.20 -23.37
N ASN A 214 -24.23 -27.91 -24.51
CA ASN A 214 -25.34 -28.55 -25.27
C ASN A 214 -25.57 -30.07 -25.06
N GLY A 215 -26.75 -30.61 -25.49
CA GLY A 215 -26.89 -32.03 -25.90
C GLY A 215 -28.29 -32.69 -26.13
N ILE A 216 -28.89 -32.49 -27.32
CA ILE A 216 -29.62 -33.42 -28.25
C ILE A 216 -30.85 -34.32 -27.86
N SER A 217 -31.93 -34.07 -28.63
CA SER A 217 -33.03 -34.88 -29.26
C SER A 217 -34.21 -35.52 -28.51
N ALA A 218 -35.39 -34.92 -28.76
CA ALA A 218 -36.68 -35.46 -29.27
C ALA A 218 -36.99 -36.96 -29.11
N ASP A 219 -38.12 -37.31 -28.48
CA ASP A 219 -39.42 -37.57 -29.15
C ASP A 219 -40.51 -38.00 -28.13
N THR A 220 -41.79 -37.92 -28.52
CA THR A 220 -43.04 -38.35 -27.82
C THR A 220 -43.55 -37.41 -26.72
N LYS A 221 -44.66 -36.67 -26.94
CA LYS A 221 -46.08 -37.05 -26.87
C LYS A 221 -46.49 -37.64 -25.51
N ASP A 222 -47.53 -37.03 -24.95
CA ASP A 222 -48.15 -37.25 -23.64
C ASP A 222 -47.35 -36.57 -22.50
N VAL A 223 -47.91 -35.73 -21.62
CA VAL A 223 -49.15 -35.89 -20.85
C VAL A 223 -49.65 -34.52 -20.36
N ASN A 224 -50.97 -34.35 -20.33
CA ASN A 224 -51.70 -33.26 -19.67
C ASN A 224 -51.44 -33.20 -18.15
N TRP A 225 -51.25 -31.97 -17.66
CA TRP A 225 -51.70 -31.39 -16.38
C TRP A 225 -51.81 -32.31 -15.16
N GLY A 226 -50.95 -32.05 -14.18
CA GLY A 226 -51.16 -32.40 -12.78
C GLY A 226 -50.52 -31.36 -11.87
N PHE A 227 -51.34 -30.65 -11.10
CA PHE A 227 -50.90 -29.89 -9.93
C PHE A 227 -50.26 -30.87 -8.93
N GLY A 228 -48.98 -30.67 -8.67
CA GLY A 228 -48.22 -31.33 -7.61
C GLY A 228 -47.41 -30.27 -6.89
N VAL A 229 -47.82 -29.96 -5.66
CA VAL A 229 -47.00 -29.22 -4.71
C VAL A 229 -45.81 -30.12 -4.39
N THR A 230 -44.63 -29.80 -4.90
CA THR A 230 -43.36 -30.31 -4.38
C THR A 230 -42.41 -29.13 -4.30
N GLU A 231 -42.32 -28.62 -3.08
CA GLU A 231 -41.28 -27.77 -2.49
C GLU A 231 -40.36 -27.09 -3.52
N THR A 232 -40.62 -25.80 -3.78
CA THR A 232 -39.60 -24.88 -4.31
C THR A 232 -38.32 -25.06 -3.49
N PRO A 233 -37.16 -25.34 -4.11
CA PRO A 233 -35.92 -25.12 -3.39
C PRO A 233 -35.89 -23.64 -2.98
N PRO A 234 -35.47 -23.31 -1.75
CA PRO A 234 -35.46 -21.92 -1.32
C PRO A 234 -34.62 -21.10 -2.32
N PRO A 235 -34.99 -19.83 -2.59
CA PRO A 235 -34.15 -18.95 -3.40
C PRO A 235 -32.72 -18.99 -2.83
N ALA A 236 -31.72 -19.08 -3.72
CA ALA A 236 -30.33 -19.05 -3.30
C ALA A 236 -30.11 -17.74 -2.52
N VAL A 237 -29.95 -17.85 -1.20
CA VAL A 237 -29.74 -16.71 -0.33
C VAL A 237 -28.40 -16.09 -0.70
N ILE A 238 -28.41 -14.86 -1.22
CA ILE A 238 -27.19 -14.09 -1.44
C ILE A 238 -26.81 -13.51 -0.07
N ARG A 239 -25.78 -14.09 0.57
CA ARG A 239 -25.35 -13.65 1.90
C ARG A 239 -24.89 -12.19 1.86
N GLY A 240 -25.54 -11.32 2.64
CA GLY A 240 -25.30 -9.87 2.67
C GLY A 240 -26.28 -9.04 1.84
N ASP A 241 -27.16 -9.66 1.04
CA ASP A 241 -28.34 -9.00 0.44
C ASP A 241 -29.39 -8.85 1.55
N MET A 242 -29.40 -7.68 2.18
CA MET A 242 -30.13 -7.43 3.41
C MET A 242 -31.56 -7.00 3.15
N ASN A 243 -31.81 -6.44 1.97
CA ASN A 243 -33.14 -6.03 1.53
C ASN A 243 -33.84 -7.09 0.65
N ASN A 244 -33.12 -8.18 0.31
CA ASN A 244 -33.55 -9.33 -0.48
C ASN A 244 -34.04 -8.94 -1.89
N ASP A 245 -33.37 -7.96 -2.50
CA ASP A 245 -33.64 -7.49 -3.86
C ASP A 245 -32.89 -8.27 -4.94
N GLY A 246 -32.02 -9.20 -4.54
CA GLY A 246 -31.22 -10.05 -5.42
C GLY A 246 -29.88 -9.43 -5.81
N ALA A 247 -29.50 -8.28 -5.24
CA ALA A 247 -28.22 -7.62 -5.47
C ALA A 247 -27.50 -7.31 -4.14
N LEU A 248 -26.17 -7.26 -4.19
CA LEU A 248 -25.34 -6.80 -3.08
C LEU A 248 -24.92 -5.36 -3.33
N SER A 249 -25.42 -4.42 -2.54
CA SER A 249 -25.32 -2.99 -2.85
C SER A 249 -25.16 -2.10 -1.60
N SER A 250 -24.88 -0.82 -1.82
CA SER A 250 -24.88 0.16 -0.72
C SER A 250 -26.21 0.25 0.01
N ASP A 251 -27.32 -0.12 -0.63
CA ASP A 251 -28.63 -0.13 -0.01
C ASP A 251 -28.75 -1.23 1.05
N ASP A 252 -28.06 -2.36 0.86
CA ASP A 252 -27.97 -3.44 1.84
C ASP A 252 -27.17 -3.04 3.07
N ALA A 253 -26.07 -2.32 2.87
CA ALA A 253 -25.30 -1.73 3.96
C ALA A 253 -26.13 -0.70 4.76
N ILE A 254 -26.92 0.11 4.07
CA ILE A 254 -27.85 1.06 4.71
C ILE A 254 -28.95 0.31 5.46
N TYR A 255 -29.46 -0.79 4.90
CA TYR A 255 -30.48 -1.62 5.54
C TYR A 255 -29.96 -2.27 6.82
N LEU A 256 -28.73 -2.80 6.79
CA LEU A 256 -28.02 -3.37 7.94
C LEU A 256 -27.77 -2.32 9.04
N LEU A 257 -27.31 -1.12 8.67
CA LEU A 257 -27.13 -0.02 9.63
C LEU A 257 -28.46 0.44 10.25
N ARG A 258 -29.53 0.43 9.46
CA ARG A 258 -30.89 0.70 9.97
C ARG A 258 -31.37 -0.39 10.91
N HIS A 259 -31.04 -1.66 10.66
CA HIS A 259 -31.31 -2.75 11.60
C HIS A 259 -30.60 -2.51 12.95
N VAL A 260 -29.32 -2.13 12.94
CA VAL A 260 -28.58 -1.86 14.19
C VAL A 260 -29.22 -0.73 15.02
N LEU A 261 -29.78 0.29 14.35
CA LEU A 261 -30.40 1.44 15.01
C LEU A 261 -31.89 1.22 15.36
N PHE A 262 -32.61 0.44 14.56
CA PHE A 262 -34.06 0.28 14.58
C PHE A 262 -34.47 -1.18 14.27
N GLY A 263 -33.86 -2.14 14.98
CA GLY A 263 -33.96 -3.57 14.64
C GLY A 263 -35.36 -4.17 14.64
N GLU A 264 -36.34 -3.54 15.30
CA GLU A 264 -37.76 -3.92 15.24
C GLU A 264 -38.44 -3.49 13.93
N GLU A 265 -37.99 -2.42 13.27
CA GLU A 265 -38.56 -1.90 12.02
C GLU A 265 -37.85 -2.45 10.76
N TYR A 266 -36.58 -2.85 10.89
CA TYR A 266 -35.77 -3.37 9.78
C TYR A 266 -35.17 -4.74 10.15
N PRO A 267 -35.98 -5.80 10.33
CA PRO A 267 -35.48 -7.11 10.74
C PRO A 267 -34.67 -7.77 9.62
N ILE A 268 -33.61 -8.49 10.01
CA ILE A 268 -32.72 -9.21 9.09
C ILE A 268 -32.49 -10.64 9.59
N THR A 269 -32.12 -11.55 8.69
CA THR A 269 -31.83 -12.95 9.01
C THR A 269 -30.40 -13.09 9.60
N GLN A 270 -30.04 -14.30 10.07
CA GLN A 270 -28.65 -14.60 10.49
C GLN A 270 -27.63 -14.44 9.36
N ASP A 271 -28.07 -14.24 8.11
CA ASP A 271 -27.18 -14.00 6.97
C ASP A 271 -26.52 -12.61 7.00
N GLY A 272 -27.03 -11.70 7.83
CA GLY A 272 -26.43 -10.39 8.10
C GLY A 272 -25.26 -10.42 9.08
N ASP A 273 -25.02 -11.55 9.75
CA ASP A 273 -23.83 -11.80 10.57
C ASP A 273 -22.70 -12.18 9.60
N LEU A 274 -21.87 -11.19 9.25
CA LEU A 274 -20.84 -11.30 8.23
C LEU A 274 -19.50 -11.75 8.82
N ASP A 275 -19.25 -11.53 10.11
CA ASP A 275 -18.07 -12.04 10.82
C ASP A 275 -18.30 -13.40 11.52
N GLY A 276 -19.54 -13.86 11.63
CA GLY A 276 -19.90 -15.17 12.18
C GLY A 276 -19.93 -15.21 13.71
N ASP A 277 -20.01 -14.06 14.39
CA ASP A 277 -19.99 -13.97 15.86
C ASP A 277 -21.36 -14.26 16.52
N GLY A 278 -22.39 -14.52 15.72
CA GLY A 278 -23.77 -14.79 16.12
C GLY A 278 -24.59 -13.54 16.41
N LYS A 279 -24.06 -12.34 16.13
CA LYS A 279 -24.74 -11.05 16.28
C LYS A 279 -24.70 -10.31 14.96
N VAL A 280 -25.59 -9.32 14.82
CA VAL A 280 -25.63 -8.48 13.64
C VAL A 280 -25.55 -7.02 14.04
N LEU A 281 -24.37 -6.44 13.88
CA LEU A 281 -23.97 -5.15 14.45
C LEU A 281 -23.25 -4.28 13.41
N SER A 282 -22.77 -3.11 13.86
CA SER A 282 -22.06 -2.17 12.96
C SER A 282 -20.76 -2.74 12.40
N ALA A 283 -20.18 -3.77 13.01
CA ALA A 283 -19.01 -4.48 12.50
C ALA A 283 -19.33 -5.20 11.17
N ASP A 284 -20.48 -5.89 11.11
CA ASP A 284 -20.99 -6.53 9.90
C ASP A 284 -21.26 -5.50 8.80
N ALA A 285 -21.83 -4.34 9.15
CA ALA A 285 -22.04 -3.26 8.18
C ALA A 285 -20.73 -2.74 7.55
N ILE A 286 -19.65 -2.69 8.33
CA ILE A 286 -18.33 -2.31 7.83
C ILE A 286 -17.78 -3.39 6.89
N LEU A 287 -17.99 -4.67 7.22
CA LEU A 287 -17.63 -5.78 6.33
C LEU A 287 -18.41 -5.71 5.03
N LEU A 288 -19.73 -5.52 5.08
CA LEU A 288 -20.59 -5.38 3.91
C LEU A 288 -20.14 -4.24 3.00
N LEU A 289 -19.86 -3.05 3.57
CA LEU A 289 -19.34 -1.90 2.82
C LEU A 289 -17.99 -2.18 2.16
N ARG A 290 -17.11 -2.96 2.81
CA ARG A 290 -15.85 -3.38 2.19
C ARG A 290 -16.08 -4.34 1.01
N CYS A 291 -17.06 -5.24 1.10
CA CYS A 291 -17.45 -6.13 0.00
C CYS A 291 -17.90 -5.34 -1.23
N ILE A 292 -18.67 -4.27 -1.01
CA ILE A 292 -19.27 -3.46 -2.07
C ILE A 292 -18.23 -2.53 -2.71
N LEU A 293 -17.30 -1.98 -1.93
CA LEU A 293 -16.30 -1.02 -2.41
C LEU A 293 -15.06 -1.68 -3.02
N PHE A 294 -14.74 -2.92 -2.63
CA PHE A 294 -13.55 -3.66 -3.07
C PHE A 294 -13.92 -5.13 -3.41
N PRO A 295 -14.68 -5.36 -4.49
CA PRO A 295 -15.23 -6.69 -4.80
C PRO A 295 -14.13 -7.73 -5.08
N ASP A 296 -13.03 -7.35 -5.71
CA ASP A 296 -11.91 -8.25 -6.02
C ASP A 296 -11.17 -8.73 -4.75
N ASP A 297 -11.12 -7.90 -3.71
CA ASP A 297 -10.53 -8.25 -2.40
C ASP A 297 -11.46 -9.15 -1.57
N TYR A 298 -12.79 -9.09 -1.82
CA TYR A 298 -13.77 -9.90 -1.12
C TYR A 298 -13.94 -11.31 -1.71
N PHE A 299 -13.78 -11.48 -3.02
CA PHE A 299 -13.77 -12.82 -3.63
C PHE A 299 -12.50 -13.61 -3.26
N ALA A 300 -11.38 -12.94 -2.97
CA ALA A 300 -10.16 -13.56 -2.42
C ALA A 300 -10.31 -14.05 -0.97
N LEU A 301 -11.33 -13.58 -0.22
CA LEU A 301 -11.59 -14.01 1.16
C LEU A 301 -12.42 -15.30 1.28
N ARG A 302 -12.83 -15.93 0.17
CA ARG A 302 -13.72 -17.11 0.22
C ARG A 302 -13.32 -18.35 -0.58
N THR A 303 -12.25 -18.35 -1.36
CA THR A 303 -11.64 -19.62 -1.76
C THR A 303 -10.73 -20.08 -0.63
N VAL A 304 -11.24 -20.97 0.22
CA VAL A 304 -10.39 -21.74 1.14
C VAL A 304 -9.46 -22.58 0.29
N GLU A 305 -8.17 -22.24 0.28
CA GLU A 305 -7.13 -22.94 -0.46
C GLU A 305 -6.31 -23.84 0.47
N ASN A 306 -5.64 -24.85 -0.10
CA ASN A 306 -4.59 -25.56 0.62
C ASN A 306 -3.32 -24.71 0.62
N VAL A 307 -3.14 -23.84 1.61
CA VAL A 307 -1.96 -22.95 1.72
C VAL A 307 -0.66 -23.70 1.98
N ALA A 308 -0.73 -24.99 2.32
CA ALA A 308 0.45 -25.86 2.41
C ALA A 308 0.88 -26.45 1.05
N LEU A 309 0.10 -26.27 -0.03
CA LEU A 309 0.39 -26.84 -1.34
C LEU A 309 1.74 -26.33 -1.89
N GLY A 310 2.62 -27.27 -2.25
CA GLY A 310 3.96 -27.04 -2.77
C GLY A 310 4.97 -26.55 -1.72
N LYS A 311 4.57 -26.35 -0.46
CA LYS A 311 5.42 -25.74 0.56
C LYS A 311 6.44 -26.72 1.11
N LYS A 312 7.61 -26.20 1.48
CA LYS A 312 8.69 -27.01 2.07
C LYS A 312 8.37 -27.32 3.54
N TYR A 313 8.78 -28.49 4.00
CA TYR A 313 8.68 -28.85 5.41
C TYR A 313 9.92 -29.58 5.92
N THR A 314 10.09 -29.57 7.23
CA THR A 314 11.04 -30.42 7.95
C THR A 314 10.30 -31.53 8.66
N ALA A 315 10.86 -32.75 8.62
CA ALA A 315 10.32 -33.92 9.30
C ALA A 315 11.39 -34.52 10.21
N LYS A 316 11.07 -34.71 11.50
CA LYS A 316 12.01 -35.28 12.48
C LYS A 316 11.67 -36.75 12.77
N ALA A 317 12.12 -37.65 11.90
CA ALA A 317 11.98 -39.11 12.07
C ALA A 317 13.03 -39.89 11.26
N ARG A 318 13.15 -41.19 11.50
CA ARG A 318 13.87 -42.11 10.59
C ARG A 318 12.92 -42.46 9.44
N ASN A 319 13.25 -42.02 8.24
CA ASN A 319 12.45 -42.33 7.05
C ASN A 319 12.53 -43.83 6.68
N TYR A 320 11.45 -44.35 6.13
CA TYR A 320 11.39 -45.72 5.63
C TYR A 320 12.33 -45.91 4.42
N ARG A 321 13.21 -46.92 4.46
CA ARG A 321 14.23 -47.15 3.42
C ARG A 321 13.65 -47.88 2.20
N SER A 322 12.84 -47.17 1.42
CA SER A 322 12.35 -47.60 0.09
C SER A 322 12.17 -46.39 -0.81
N ASP A 323 12.70 -46.44 -2.04
CA ASP A 323 12.63 -45.34 -3.02
C ASP A 323 11.18 -44.94 -3.40
N SER A 324 10.23 -45.84 -3.18
CA SER A 324 8.80 -45.61 -3.45
C SER A 324 8.10 -44.81 -2.35
N TYR A 325 8.53 -44.95 -1.09
CA TYR A 325 7.88 -44.36 0.11
C TYR A 325 8.71 -43.28 0.79
N GLY A 326 9.92 -43.06 0.28
CA GLY A 326 10.86 -42.09 0.80
C GLY A 326 10.46 -40.65 0.56
N ASP A 327 10.47 -39.88 1.65
CA ASP A 327 10.40 -38.44 1.65
C ASP A 327 11.79 -37.86 1.99
N PHE A 328 12.71 -37.94 1.03
CA PHE A 328 14.11 -37.57 1.19
C PHE A 328 14.56 -36.55 0.13
N ASN A 329 15.62 -35.80 0.47
CA ASN A 329 16.52 -35.23 -0.52
C ASN A 329 17.40 -36.38 -1.09
N ASP A 330 17.56 -36.46 -2.41
CA ASP A 330 18.61 -37.31 -2.96
C ASP A 330 20.01 -36.83 -2.50
N SER A 331 21.01 -37.69 -2.59
CA SER A 331 22.39 -37.42 -2.12
C SER A 331 23.11 -36.29 -2.86
N GLN A 332 22.44 -35.60 -3.80
CA GLN A 332 22.95 -34.44 -4.53
C GLN A 332 22.08 -33.18 -4.35
N GLY A 333 20.97 -33.25 -3.61
CA GLY A 333 20.12 -32.09 -3.31
C GLY A 333 19.28 -31.59 -4.50
N ILE A 334 19.03 -32.42 -5.53
CA ILE A 334 18.43 -31.95 -6.79
C ILE A 334 16.92 -32.26 -6.87
N ARG A 335 16.39 -33.23 -6.11
CA ARG A 335 14.93 -33.49 -6.04
C ARG A 335 14.45 -33.73 -4.60
N SER A 336 13.83 -32.73 -4.00
CA SER A 336 13.01 -32.84 -2.80
C SER A 336 11.58 -33.20 -3.19
N ARG A 337 11.05 -34.36 -2.76
CA ARG A 337 9.73 -34.85 -3.20
C ARG A 337 8.53 -34.35 -2.39
N PHE A 338 8.76 -33.62 -1.28
CA PHE A 338 7.76 -32.94 -0.41
C PHE A 338 6.35 -33.55 -0.47
N LYS A 339 6.25 -34.87 -0.24
CA LYS A 339 5.05 -35.62 -0.61
C LYS A 339 3.84 -35.25 0.23
N LEU A 340 4.07 -34.79 1.47
CA LEU A 340 2.98 -34.37 2.36
C LEU A 340 2.37 -33.02 1.98
N THR A 341 2.94 -32.32 1.01
CA THR A 341 2.49 -31.00 0.56
C THR A 341 2.39 -30.93 -0.96
N ASP A 342 2.46 -32.05 -1.69
CA ASP A 342 2.47 -32.02 -3.16
C ASP A 342 1.06 -31.92 -3.77
N GLY A 343 0.02 -31.94 -2.92
CA GLY A 343 -1.38 -31.84 -3.30
C GLY A 343 -2.00 -33.14 -3.76
N TYR A 344 -1.28 -34.26 -3.70
CA TYR A 344 -1.78 -35.56 -4.14
C TYR A 344 -2.18 -36.44 -2.96
N VAL A 345 -3.49 -36.53 -2.73
CA VAL A 345 -4.05 -37.53 -1.81
C VAL A 345 -3.99 -38.91 -2.45
N ALA A 346 -3.40 -39.88 -1.74
CA ALA A 346 -3.30 -41.25 -2.19
C ALA A 346 -4.70 -41.89 -2.36
N ASP A 347 -4.89 -42.67 -3.43
CA ASP A 347 -6.11 -43.42 -3.71
C ASP A 347 -6.05 -44.86 -3.16
N ASN A 348 -4.87 -45.32 -2.72
CA ASN A 348 -4.65 -46.57 -2.00
C ASN A 348 -3.36 -46.50 -1.16
N GLY A 349 -3.26 -47.39 -0.16
CA GLY A 349 -2.17 -47.44 0.82
C GLY A 349 -0.81 -47.94 0.31
N ASP A 350 -0.67 -48.27 -0.98
CA ASP A 350 0.55 -48.83 -1.61
C ASP A 350 0.97 -48.02 -2.86
N SER A 351 0.61 -46.73 -2.91
CA SER A 351 0.90 -45.85 -4.05
C SER A 351 2.18 -45.04 -3.84
N SER A 352 2.74 -44.52 -4.94
CA SER A 352 3.91 -43.63 -4.93
C SER A 352 3.66 -42.28 -4.24
N ARG A 353 2.42 -42.00 -3.81
CA ARG A 353 1.96 -40.76 -3.16
C ARG A 353 2.00 -40.81 -1.64
N ILE A 354 2.51 -41.89 -1.04
CA ILE A 354 2.63 -41.99 0.42
C ILE A 354 4.06 -41.65 0.88
N ALA A 355 4.14 -40.92 1.97
CA ALA A 355 5.34 -40.73 2.78
C ALA A 355 5.31 -41.71 3.97
N GLY A 356 6.32 -42.59 4.02
CA GLY A 356 6.47 -43.61 5.06
C GLY A 356 7.61 -43.29 6.04
N TYR A 357 7.32 -43.34 7.34
CA TYR A 357 8.30 -43.13 8.41
C TYR A 357 8.30 -44.28 9.43
N GLU A 358 9.49 -44.75 9.81
CA GLU A 358 9.70 -45.75 10.87
C GLU A 358 9.89 -45.01 12.20
N THR A 359 8.80 -44.72 12.89
CA THR A 359 8.84 -43.97 14.14
C THR A 359 7.54 -44.12 14.94
N ASP A 360 7.67 -44.11 16.26
CA ASP A 360 6.54 -43.97 17.19
C ASP A 360 6.04 -42.52 17.24
N THR A 361 6.86 -41.55 16.81
CA THR A 361 6.49 -40.13 16.77
C THR A 361 7.12 -39.42 15.57
N LEU A 362 6.29 -38.79 14.75
CA LEU A 362 6.70 -37.92 13.64
C LEU A 362 6.31 -36.48 13.98
N SER A 363 7.25 -35.54 13.83
CA SER A 363 6.95 -34.10 13.88
C SER A 363 7.27 -33.49 12.52
N VAL A 364 6.26 -32.90 11.90
CA VAL A 364 6.35 -32.20 10.60
C VAL A 364 6.13 -30.72 10.83
N ILE A 365 7.03 -29.87 10.36
CA ILE A 365 6.90 -28.40 10.40
C ILE A 365 6.93 -27.87 8.98
N ILE A 366 5.81 -27.28 8.54
CA ILE A 366 5.67 -26.60 7.25
C ILE A 366 5.94 -25.10 7.46
N ASP A 367 6.81 -24.52 6.63
CA ASP A 367 6.87 -23.06 6.44
C ASP A 367 5.88 -22.71 5.32
N LEU A 368 4.79 -22.00 5.66
CA LEU A 368 3.80 -21.56 4.68
C LEU A 368 4.32 -20.40 3.82
N GLU A 369 5.55 -19.92 4.07
CA GLU A 369 6.26 -18.81 3.43
C GLU A 369 5.66 -17.42 3.73
N HIS A 370 4.37 -17.36 4.05
CA HIS A 370 3.61 -16.17 4.42
C HIS A 370 2.76 -16.41 5.67
N THR A 371 2.37 -15.34 6.36
CA THR A 371 1.33 -15.42 7.40
C THR A 371 -0.02 -15.70 6.74
N CYS A 372 -0.63 -16.81 7.10
CA CYS A 372 -1.92 -17.24 6.59
C CYS A 372 -2.99 -17.10 7.67
N LEU A 373 -4.25 -16.97 7.25
CA LEU A 373 -5.38 -17.27 8.11
C LEU A 373 -5.72 -18.75 7.97
N ILE A 374 -5.45 -19.53 9.02
CA ILE A 374 -5.68 -20.97 9.06
C ILE A 374 -7.08 -21.24 9.62
N LYS A 375 -7.88 -22.01 8.87
CA LYS A 375 -9.23 -22.44 9.27
C LYS A 375 -9.29 -23.92 9.61
N GLU A 376 -8.45 -24.74 8.99
CA GLU A 376 -8.40 -26.17 9.26
C GLU A 376 -7.00 -26.73 8.95
N ALA A 377 -6.59 -27.71 9.75
CA ALA A 377 -5.46 -28.58 9.43
C ALA A 377 -5.93 -30.04 9.36
N ASN A 378 -5.50 -30.78 8.36
CA ASN A 378 -5.85 -32.19 8.18
C ASN A 378 -4.63 -33.01 7.75
N ILE A 379 -4.52 -34.24 8.25
CA ILE A 379 -3.58 -35.23 7.73
C ILE A 379 -4.26 -36.58 7.56
N ASP A 380 -3.93 -37.23 6.45
CA ASP A 380 -4.47 -38.53 6.09
C ASP A 380 -3.49 -39.65 6.44
N LEU A 381 -3.86 -40.52 7.37
CA LEU A 381 -3.06 -41.67 7.79
C LEU A 381 -3.60 -42.99 7.25
N TRP A 382 -2.70 -43.90 6.90
CA TRP A 382 -2.98 -45.21 6.32
C TRP A 382 -2.42 -46.35 7.18
N GLY A 383 -3.12 -47.48 7.22
CA GLY A 383 -2.67 -48.63 8.01
C GLY A 383 -3.55 -49.89 7.89
N GLY A 384 -3.24 -50.90 8.69
CA GLY A 384 -3.95 -52.19 8.73
C GLY A 384 -3.39 -53.27 7.80
N GLN A 385 -2.29 -52.98 7.10
CA GLN A 385 -1.61 -53.90 6.18
C GLN A 385 -0.09 -53.71 6.27
N ASN A 386 0.69 -54.73 5.86
CA ASN A 386 2.15 -54.68 5.77
C ASN A 386 2.88 -54.28 7.07
N GLY A 387 2.30 -54.60 8.23
CA GLY A 387 2.88 -54.25 9.54
C GLY A 387 2.59 -52.82 10.00
N VAL A 388 1.93 -52.00 9.18
CA VAL A 388 1.51 -50.64 9.56
C VAL A 388 0.24 -50.74 10.40
N SER A 389 0.27 -50.15 11.59
CA SER A 389 -0.86 -50.19 12.53
C SER A 389 -2.07 -49.41 11.99
N THR A 390 -3.28 -49.83 12.35
CA THR A 390 -4.50 -49.15 11.89
C THR A 390 -4.56 -47.71 12.42
N PRO A 391 -5.01 -46.70 11.64
CA PRO A 391 -4.89 -45.31 12.05
C PRO A 391 -5.62 -44.93 13.34
N ASP A 392 -6.63 -45.69 13.78
CA ASP A 392 -7.42 -45.40 14.97
C ASP A 392 -6.63 -45.43 16.31
N ILE A 393 -5.41 -45.97 16.31
CA ILE A 393 -4.52 -45.89 17.47
C ILE A 393 -3.68 -44.59 17.49
N ALA A 394 -3.65 -43.85 16.39
CA ALA A 394 -2.82 -42.66 16.27
C ALA A 394 -3.42 -41.45 16.98
N ARG A 395 -2.55 -40.51 17.36
CA ARG A 395 -2.91 -39.20 17.89
C ARG A 395 -2.16 -38.14 17.10
N VAL A 396 -2.87 -37.16 16.55
CA VAL A 396 -2.26 -36.02 15.86
C VAL A 396 -2.48 -34.75 16.68
N THR A 397 -1.43 -33.98 16.93
CA THR A 397 -1.52 -32.68 17.60
C THR A 397 -0.99 -31.59 16.69
N TYR A 398 -1.80 -30.56 16.48
CA TYR A 398 -1.44 -29.42 15.65
C TYR A 398 -0.96 -28.25 16.50
N TYR A 399 0.04 -27.54 15.99
CA TYR A 399 0.58 -26.31 16.55
C TYR A 399 0.79 -25.29 15.44
N VAL A 400 0.87 -24.03 15.84
CA VAL A 400 1.18 -22.89 14.97
C VAL A 400 2.29 -22.04 15.57
N SER A 401 3.00 -21.31 14.73
CA SER A 401 4.03 -20.37 15.14
C SER A 401 4.16 -19.24 14.10
N ASP A 402 4.55 -18.05 14.55
CA ASP A 402 4.89 -16.93 13.66
C ASP A 402 6.38 -16.94 13.28
N ASP A 403 7.24 -17.43 14.17
CA ASP A 403 8.71 -17.36 14.06
C ASP A 403 9.38 -18.71 13.73
N GLY A 404 8.62 -19.81 13.81
CA GLY A 404 9.12 -21.17 13.61
C GLY A 404 9.93 -21.72 14.79
N ILE A 405 9.97 -21.02 15.93
CA ILE A 405 10.69 -21.37 17.15
C ILE A 405 9.71 -21.70 18.27
N GLU A 406 8.81 -20.76 18.61
CA GLU A 406 7.83 -20.92 19.66
C GLU A 406 6.48 -21.37 19.08
N PHE A 407 6.04 -22.57 19.49
CA PHE A 407 4.82 -23.19 18.96
C PHE A 407 3.67 -23.19 19.96
N THR A 408 2.55 -22.59 19.56
CA THR A 408 1.29 -22.60 20.29
C THR A 408 0.43 -23.78 19.84
N LYS A 409 -0.06 -24.57 20.80
CA LYS A 409 -0.90 -25.74 20.52
C LYS A 409 -2.31 -25.32 20.09
N LEU A 410 -2.76 -25.82 18.93
CA LEU A 410 -4.13 -25.65 18.45
C LEU A 410 -5.07 -26.70 19.05
N GLY A 411 -4.69 -27.97 18.99
CA GLY A 411 -5.58 -29.06 19.38
C GLY A 411 -5.02 -30.44 19.09
N THR A 412 -5.70 -31.46 19.58
CA THR A 412 -5.31 -32.87 19.40
C THR A 412 -6.49 -33.67 18.86
N VAL A 413 -6.28 -34.39 17.75
CA VAL A 413 -7.28 -35.19 17.04
C VAL A 413 -7.00 -36.70 17.19
N ARG A 414 -8.08 -37.47 17.26
CA ARG A 414 -8.09 -38.94 17.22
C ARG A 414 -9.25 -39.42 16.37
N VAL A 415 -9.03 -40.46 15.57
CA VAL A 415 -10.06 -41.10 14.75
C VAL A 415 -10.54 -42.37 15.43
N ARG A 416 -11.85 -42.60 15.49
CA ARG A 416 -12.42 -43.85 16.01
C ARG A 416 -12.38 -44.93 14.92
N THR A 417 -12.26 -46.20 15.29
CA THR A 417 -12.25 -47.34 14.36
C THR A 417 -13.43 -47.33 13.38
N ALA A 418 -14.61 -46.88 13.81
CA ALA A 418 -15.81 -46.79 12.99
C ALA A 418 -15.74 -45.73 11.87
N ASN A 419 -14.82 -44.77 11.98
CA ASN A 419 -14.64 -43.68 11.02
C ASN A 419 -13.47 -43.95 10.05
N LEU A 420 -12.87 -45.13 10.12
CA LEU A 420 -11.86 -45.54 9.15
C LEU A 420 -12.52 -45.99 7.84
N VAL A 421 -12.00 -45.49 6.72
CA VAL A 421 -12.45 -45.90 5.39
C VAL A 421 -11.59 -47.07 4.92
N THR A 422 -12.23 -48.18 4.53
CA THR A 422 -11.51 -49.33 3.96
C THR A 422 -11.36 -49.12 2.46
N VAL A 423 -10.12 -49.10 1.97
CA VAL A 423 -9.77 -48.90 0.57
C VAL A 423 -8.88 -50.06 0.12
N GLY A 424 -9.45 -50.98 -0.64
CA GLY A 424 -8.81 -52.26 -0.93
C GLY A 424 -8.53 -53.03 0.37
N SER A 425 -7.27 -53.36 0.61
CA SER A 425 -6.80 -54.04 1.84
C SER A 425 -6.28 -53.09 2.92
N TRP A 426 -6.30 -51.77 2.67
CA TRP A 426 -5.84 -50.74 3.59
C TRP A 426 -7.01 -50.04 4.30
N LYS A 427 -6.71 -49.42 5.45
CA LYS A 427 -7.60 -48.50 6.16
C LYS A 427 -7.02 -47.09 6.16
N LYS A 428 -7.83 -46.10 5.78
CA LYS A 428 -7.53 -44.66 5.82
C LYS A 428 -8.27 -44.00 6.99
N GLY A 429 -7.62 -43.08 7.70
CA GLY A 429 -8.25 -42.20 8.68
C GLY A 429 -7.81 -40.75 8.50
N GLU A 430 -8.77 -39.81 8.57
CA GLU A 430 -8.53 -38.37 8.40
C GLU A 430 -8.50 -37.67 9.77
N PHE A 431 -7.43 -36.96 10.06
CA PHE A 431 -7.19 -36.29 11.33
C PHE A 431 -7.42 -34.80 11.22
N LYS A 432 -8.67 -34.43 10.99
CA LYS A 432 -9.10 -33.06 10.73
C LYS A 432 -9.30 -32.25 12.03
N LEU A 433 -8.74 -31.04 12.08
CA LEU A 433 -8.97 -30.05 13.14
C LEU A 433 -9.40 -28.71 12.51
N ALA A 434 -10.66 -28.33 12.70
CA ALA A 434 -11.12 -26.97 12.44
C ALA A 434 -10.67 -26.02 13.56
N VAL A 435 -10.34 -24.78 13.21
CA VAL A 435 -9.90 -23.72 14.13
C VAL A 435 -10.55 -22.39 13.75
N ASP A 436 -10.79 -21.54 14.74
CA ASP A 436 -11.40 -20.21 14.55
C ASP A 436 -10.34 -19.20 14.08
N ASP A 437 -10.14 -19.10 12.76
CA ASP A 437 -9.39 -18.04 12.08
C ASP A 437 -8.03 -17.70 12.73
N VAL A 438 -7.17 -18.72 12.88
CA VAL A 438 -5.87 -18.58 13.54
C VAL A 438 -4.83 -18.06 12.56
N ARG A 439 -4.15 -16.97 12.94
CA ARG A 439 -3.03 -16.40 12.17
C ARG A 439 -1.72 -17.09 12.50
N ALA A 440 -1.00 -17.55 11.48
CA ALA A 440 0.34 -18.09 11.64
C ALA A 440 1.08 -18.24 10.30
N ARG A 441 2.41 -18.27 10.33
CA ARG A 441 3.26 -18.61 9.18
C ARG A 441 3.69 -20.08 9.16
N PHE A 442 3.88 -20.67 10.33
CA PHE A 442 4.33 -22.06 10.45
C PHE A 442 3.21 -22.92 11.01
N LEU A 443 3.03 -24.11 10.42
CA LEU A 443 2.18 -25.15 10.98
C LEU A 443 3.03 -26.37 11.33
N ARG A 444 2.83 -26.91 12.53
CA ARG A 444 3.45 -28.15 12.97
C ARG A 444 2.40 -29.22 13.29
N ALA A 445 2.62 -30.43 12.79
CA ALA A 445 1.84 -31.62 13.11
C ALA A 445 2.71 -32.67 13.81
N ASP A 446 2.38 -32.97 15.06
CA ASP A 446 2.98 -34.08 15.81
C ASP A 446 2.06 -35.30 15.77
N ILE A 447 2.54 -36.39 15.19
CA ILE A 447 1.83 -37.65 15.01
C ILE A 447 2.45 -38.69 15.91
N THR A 448 1.66 -39.30 16.80
CA THR A 448 2.09 -40.41 17.65
C THR A 448 1.34 -41.67 17.25
N VAL A 449 2.08 -42.75 16.95
CA VAL A 449 1.58 -44.09 16.58
C VAL A 449 2.50 -45.15 17.22
N SER A 450 2.18 -46.44 17.12
CA SER A 450 2.92 -47.48 17.83
C SER A 450 4.07 -48.15 17.05
N ASP A 451 4.35 -47.76 15.80
CA ASP A 451 5.46 -48.34 15.02
C ASP A 451 5.81 -47.55 13.72
N HIS A 452 4.81 -47.30 12.87
CA HIS A 452 4.99 -46.79 11.51
C HIS A 452 3.95 -45.71 11.16
N VAL A 453 4.36 -44.63 10.48
CA VAL A 453 3.48 -43.57 9.97
C VAL A 453 3.44 -43.61 8.45
N TRP A 454 2.30 -43.96 7.87
CA TRP A 454 2.02 -43.86 6.44
C TRP A 454 1.05 -42.70 6.24
N ALA A 455 1.51 -41.62 5.63
CA ALA A 455 0.72 -40.41 5.41
C ALA A 455 0.72 -39.99 3.94
N SER A 456 -0.43 -39.53 3.44
CA SER A 456 -0.54 -39.10 2.03
C SER A 456 -0.43 -37.60 1.83
N GLU A 457 -1.11 -36.78 2.64
CA GLU A 457 -1.09 -35.31 2.50
C GLU A 457 -1.36 -34.67 3.86
N LEU A 458 -0.65 -33.57 4.16
CA LEU A 458 -0.88 -32.65 5.26
C LEU A 458 -1.43 -31.34 4.69
N THR A 459 -2.76 -31.24 4.67
CA THR A 459 -3.49 -30.09 4.14
C THR A 459 -3.65 -29.01 5.20
N VAL A 460 -3.41 -27.76 4.82
CA VAL A 460 -3.75 -26.58 5.63
C VAL A 460 -4.73 -25.75 4.85
N SER A 461 -5.99 -25.79 5.25
CA SER A 461 -7.07 -25.04 4.63
C SER A 461 -7.13 -23.64 5.23
N GLY A 462 -6.95 -22.64 4.37
CA GLY A 462 -6.89 -21.25 4.77
C GLY A 462 -6.76 -20.35 3.55
N PHE A 463 -6.26 -19.15 3.77
CA PHE A 463 -5.84 -18.28 2.67
C PHE A 463 -4.56 -17.55 3.07
N GLU A 464 -3.68 -17.37 2.09
CA GLU A 464 -2.56 -16.48 2.22
C GLU A 464 -3.11 -15.06 2.41
N LEU A 465 -2.56 -14.31 3.37
CA LEU A 465 -2.89 -12.90 3.52
C LEU A 465 -2.11 -12.05 2.49
N THR A 466 -2.12 -12.46 1.22
CA THR A 466 -1.32 -11.86 0.12
C THR A 466 -2.08 -10.84 -0.72
N GLY A 467 -3.37 -10.61 -0.48
CA GLY A 467 -4.20 -9.59 -1.15
C GLY A 467 -4.65 -8.42 -0.27
N ILE A 468 -4.33 -8.42 1.03
CA ILE A 468 -4.66 -7.27 1.88
C ILE A 468 -3.57 -6.21 1.66
N GLY A 469 -3.85 -5.21 0.83
CA GLY A 469 -3.20 -3.92 1.01
C GLY A 469 -3.43 -3.47 2.46
N ASN A 470 -2.40 -3.60 3.30
CA ASN A 470 -2.37 -3.39 4.76
C ASN A 470 -2.62 -4.61 5.66
N LEU A 471 -1.55 -5.30 6.03
CA LEU A 471 -1.00 -5.05 7.36
C LEU A 471 0.51 -4.84 7.20
N SER A 472 0.86 -3.59 6.89
CA SER A 472 2.05 -3.06 7.54
C SER A 472 1.86 -3.27 9.05
N ASP A 473 2.80 -3.97 9.68
CA ASP A 473 2.86 -4.11 11.15
C ASP A 473 3.35 -2.83 11.82
N ILE A 474 3.64 -1.78 11.03
CA ILE A 474 4.08 -0.51 11.56
C ILE A 474 2.86 0.36 11.91
N PRO A 475 3.00 1.25 12.90
CA PRO A 475 1.90 2.09 13.30
C PRO A 475 1.40 3.03 12.19
N LYS A 476 0.14 3.43 12.29
CA LYS A 476 -0.55 4.24 11.29
C LYS A 476 -1.03 5.53 11.92
N ILE A 477 -0.97 6.61 11.15
CA ILE A 477 -1.49 7.92 11.54
C ILE A 477 -2.47 8.38 10.48
N TYR A 478 -3.70 8.62 10.91
CA TYR A 478 -4.77 9.18 10.11
C TYR A 478 -4.96 10.63 10.51
N VAL A 479 -4.93 11.52 9.52
CA VAL A 479 -5.21 12.96 9.69
C VAL A 479 -6.38 13.33 8.80
N ASP A 480 -7.38 14.00 9.35
CA ASP A 480 -8.50 14.55 8.59
C ASP A 480 -8.58 16.06 8.82
N THR A 481 -8.30 16.83 7.77
CA THR A 481 -8.41 18.29 7.72
C THR A 481 -9.72 18.77 7.11
N SER A 482 -10.65 17.84 6.82
CA SER A 482 -11.90 18.10 6.10
C SER A 482 -11.67 18.77 4.74
N GLY A 483 -10.60 18.36 4.05
CA GLY A 483 -10.20 18.90 2.75
C GLY A 483 -9.42 20.22 2.82
N VAL A 484 -9.21 20.82 4.00
CA VAL A 484 -8.46 22.07 4.13
C VAL A 484 -6.97 21.82 3.80
N PRO A 485 -6.38 22.59 2.86
CA PRO A 485 -4.97 22.46 2.52
C PRO A 485 -4.05 22.75 3.71
N ILE A 486 -3.05 21.88 3.89
CA ILE A 486 -2.03 22.03 4.93
C ILE A 486 -0.92 22.93 4.38
N ILE A 487 -0.55 23.98 5.11
CA ILE A 487 0.48 24.94 4.72
C ILE A 487 1.54 25.09 5.81
N LYS A 488 2.67 25.75 5.50
CA LYS A 488 3.83 25.86 6.41
C LYS A 488 3.64 26.87 7.54
N ASP A 489 3.05 28.01 7.21
CA ASP A 489 3.06 29.17 8.09
C ASP A 489 1.91 29.17 9.11
N GLU A 490 0.96 28.26 8.98
CA GLU A 490 -0.26 28.24 9.78
C GLU A 490 -0.65 26.81 10.19
N TYR A 491 -0.99 26.62 11.47
CA TYR A 491 -1.62 25.39 11.94
C TYR A 491 -3.08 25.33 11.48
N ARG A 492 -3.45 24.24 10.81
CA ARG A 492 -4.83 23.91 10.44
C ARG A 492 -5.44 22.97 11.46
N SER A 493 -6.70 23.19 11.82
CA SER A 493 -7.47 22.24 12.63
C SER A 493 -7.63 20.91 11.89
N CYS A 494 -7.53 19.81 12.61
CA CYS A 494 -7.72 18.47 12.08
C CYS A 494 -8.15 17.50 13.19
N SER A 495 -8.63 16.32 12.79
CA SER A 495 -8.62 15.16 13.67
C SER A 495 -7.39 14.31 13.39
N ILE A 496 -6.84 13.69 14.44
CA ILE A 496 -5.72 12.75 14.34
C ILE A 496 -6.10 11.45 15.04
N THR A 497 -5.88 10.32 14.35
CA THR A 497 -5.90 8.98 14.97
C THR A 497 -4.55 8.32 14.81
N VAL A 498 -3.94 7.91 15.92
CA VAL A 498 -2.73 7.08 15.95
C VAL A 498 -3.13 5.66 16.30
N TYR A 499 -2.79 4.71 15.43
CA TYR A 499 -3.18 3.31 15.53
C TYR A 499 -1.94 2.41 15.49
N ASP A 500 -1.85 1.49 16.44
CA ASP A 500 -0.82 0.46 16.45
C ASP A 500 -1.46 -0.89 16.07
N PRO A 501 -1.13 -1.46 14.89
CA PRO A 501 -1.71 -2.72 14.44
C PRO A 501 -1.33 -3.92 15.31
N THR A 502 -0.25 -3.82 16.09
CA THR A 502 0.18 -4.90 17.01
C THR A 502 -0.66 -4.95 18.29
N GLY A 503 -1.41 -3.89 18.59
CA GLY A 503 -2.17 -3.75 19.83
C GLY A 503 -1.30 -3.51 21.07
N LYS A 504 0.02 -3.33 20.92
CA LYS A 504 0.93 -3.02 22.04
C LYS A 504 0.59 -1.68 22.70
N TYR A 505 0.19 -0.69 21.90
CA TYR A 505 -0.25 0.62 22.37
C TYR A 505 -1.71 0.88 22.03
N ALA A 506 -2.44 1.50 22.96
CA ALA A 506 -3.83 1.87 22.75
C ALA A 506 -3.96 2.96 21.67
N THR A 507 -5.02 2.85 20.85
CA THR A 507 -5.36 3.87 19.85
C THR A 507 -5.57 5.24 20.51
N ILE A 508 -4.94 6.26 19.94
CA ILE A 508 -5.14 7.66 20.34
C ILE A 508 -6.01 8.32 19.28
N SER A 509 -7.14 8.88 19.67
CA SER A 509 -8.00 9.69 18.81
C SER A 509 -8.19 11.07 19.40
N ASP A 510 -7.79 12.11 18.66
CA ASP A 510 -7.92 13.51 19.03
C ASP A 510 -8.67 14.28 17.94
N PRO A 511 -9.95 14.65 18.15
CA PRO A 511 -10.73 15.39 17.17
C PRO A 511 -10.37 16.89 17.08
N ASN A 512 -9.55 17.41 18.00
CA ASN A 512 -9.23 18.84 18.11
C ASN A 512 -7.73 19.10 17.93
N ALA A 513 -7.05 18.24 17.18
CA ALA A 513 -5.64 18.40 16.87
C ALA A 513 -5.41 19.49 15.81
N THR A 514 -4.15 19.76 15.55
CA THR A 514 -3.72 20.70 14.52
C THR A 514 -2.50 20.17 13.76
N ILE A 515 -2.37 20.57 12.50
CA ILE A 515 -1.28 20.15 11.61
C ILE A 515 -0.77 21.32 10.77
N LYS A 516 0.54 21.33 10.46
CA LYS A 516 1.14 22.22 9.47
C LYS A 516 2.32 21.58 8.76
N VAL A 517 2.68 22.07 7.57
CA VAL A 517 3.94 21.70 6.90
C VAL A 517 5.12 22.20 7.74
N ARG A 518 6.21 21.44 7.78
CA ARG A 518 7.44 21.80 8.52
C ARG A 518 8.69 21.78 7.63
N GLY A 519 9.81 22.16 8.24
CA GLY A 519 11.14 22.11 7.63
C GLY A 519 11.46 23.35 6.80
N ASN A 520 12.74 23.63 6.65
CA ASN A 520 13.22 24.76 5.86
C ASN A 520 13.25 24.37 4.39
N SER A 521 14.29 23.63 3.98
CA SER A 521 14.47 23.08 2.62
C SER A 521 13.37 22.06 2.26
N THR A 522 13.05 21.14 3.16
CA THR A 522 12.13 20.01 2.89
C THR A 522 10.67 20.43 2.73
N SER A 523 10.28 21.64 3.15
CA SER A 523 8.88 22.10 3.07
C SER A 523 8.36 22.25 1.64
N GLY A 524 9.26 22.52 0.68
CA GLY A 524 8.94 22.61 -0.74
C GLY A 524 9.07 21.29 -1.51
N GLY A 525 9.44 20.18 -0.83
CA GLY A 525 9.56 18.87 -1.46
C GLY A 525 8.21 18.30 -1.89
N ALA A 526 8.19 17.43 -2.90
CA ALA A 526 6.95 16.79 -3.38
C ALA A 526 6.26 15.96 -2.28
N LYS A 527 7.04 15.39 -1.36
CA LYS A 527 6.57 14.71 -0.14
C LYS A 527 6.84 15.62 1.06
N GLN A 528 5.81 16.33 1.49
CA GLN A 528 5.92 17.33 2.56
C GLN A 528 6.00 16.68 3.95
N PRO A 529 6.93 17.11 4.82
CA PRO A 529 6.93 16.72 6.22
C PRO A 529 5.96 17.60 7.04
N PHE A 530 5.45 17.07 8.15
CA PHE A 530 4.44 17.75 8.96
C PHE A 530 4.84 17.90 10.43
N ASN A 531 4.39 18.98 11.06
CA ASN A 531 4.24 19.07 12.51
C ASN A 531 2.79 18.75 12.85
N ILE A 532 2.56 17.79 13.75
CA ILE A 532 1.25 17.56 14.35
C ILE A 532 1.26 18.02 15.80
N LYS A 533 0.13 18.57 16.25
CA LYS A 533 -0.04 19.05 17.63
C LYS A 533 -1.41 18.63 18.15
N PHE A 534 -1.41 17.75 19.14
CA PHE A 534 -2.60 17.33 19.88
C PHE A 534 -3.13 18.46 20.77
N ASP A 535 -4.43 18.44 21.06
CA ASP A 535 -5.09 19.39 21.97
C ASP A 535 -4.50 19.25 23.39
N LYS A 536 -4.29 18.01 23.82
CA LYS A 536 -3.71 17.64 25.12
C LYS A 536 -2.43 16.83 24.93
N LYS A 537 -1.57 16.81 25.97
CA LYS A 537 -0.34 16.01 25.92
C LYS A 537 -0.72 14.52 25.76
N GLN A 538 -0.18 13.86 24.74
CA GLN A 538 -0.38 12.45 24.45
C GLN A 538 0.93 11.68 24.64
N ASN A 539 0.85 10.44 25.13
CA ASN A 539 2.00 9.54 25.20
C ASN A 539 1.99 8.60 23.99
N VAL A 540 2.51 9.06 22.86
CA VAL A 540 2.50 8.29 21.61
C VAL A 540 3.55 7.20 21.68
N PHE A 541 3.13 5.93 21.55
CA PHE A 541 3.97 4.73 21.62
C PHE A 541 4.88 4.61 22.86
N GLY A 542 4.50 5.25 23.96
CA GLY A 542 5.27 5.20 25.21
C GLY A 542 6.50 6.11 25.24
N PHE A 543 6.69 6.98 24.23
CA PHE A 543 7.87 7.84 24.11
C PHE A 543 7.89 9.01 25.11
N GLY A 544 6.75 9.35 25.72
CA GLY A 544 6.63 10.44 26.67
C GLY A 544 5.49 11.39 26.29
N LYS A 545 4.98 12.14 27.28
CA LYS A 545 3.79 12.97 27.11
C LYS A 545 4.14 14.33 26.51
N CYS A 546 3.87 14.54 25.23
CA CYS A 546 3.95 15.87 24.61
C CYS A 546 2.76 16.17 23.68
N LYS A 547 2.57 17.45 23.36
CA LYS A 547 1.55 17.87 22.39
C LYS A 547 2.06 17.78 20.96
N LYS A 548 3.32 18.18 20.73
CA LYS A 548 3.91 18.39 19.41
C LYS A 548 4.76 17.17 19.00
N TRP A 549 4.55 16.69 17.79
CA TRP A 549 5.30 15.58 17.19
C TRP A 549 5.65 15.91 15.75
N TYR A 550 6.72 15.30 15.25
CA TYR A 550 7.24 15.50 13.91
C TYR A 550 6.94 14.28 13.05
N LEU A 551 6.42 14.51 11.85
CA LEU A 551 6.31 13.52 10.79
C LEU A 551 7.36 13.86 9.74
N ILE A 552 8.51 13.22 9.83
CA ILE A 552 9.64 13.44 8.93
C ILE A 552 9.44 12.57 7.68
N ALA A 553 9.45 13.19 6.51
CA ALA A 553 9.20 12.52 5.24
C ALA A 553 10.38 11.66 4.75
N ASN A 554 11.59 11.94 5.26
CA ASN A 554 12.88 11.41 4.79
C ASN A 554 13.00 11.47 3.26
N MET A 555 12.49 12.54 2.64
CA MET A 555 12.32 12.59 1.18
C MET A 555 13.65 12.53 0.43
N TYR A 556 14.69 13.16 0.98
CA TYR A 556 16.03 13.19 0.38
C TYR A 556 16.89 11.98 0.77
N ASP A 557 16.42 11.14 1.70
CA ASP A 557 17.07 9.89 2.06
C ASP A 557 16.42 8.72 1.33
N LYS A 558 17.04 8.28 0.23
CA LYS A 558 16.57 7.13 -0.56
C LYS A 558 16.58 5.80 0.21
N THR A 559 17.28 5.73 1.34
CA THR A 559 17.27 4.52 2.19
C THR A 559 16.17 4.57 3.24
N GLN A 560 15.64 5.76 3.54
CA GLN A 560 14.72 6.10 4.63
C GLN A 560 15.26 5.92 6.06
N ILE A 561 16.44 5.33 6.27
CA ILE A 561 16.91 4.86 7.58
C ILE A 561 18.01 5.71 8.23
N ARG A 562 18.62 6.70 7.55
CA ARG A 562 19.81 7.41 8.07
C ARG A 562 19.54 8.19 9.36
N ASN A 563 18.42 8.89 9.42
CA ASN A 563 17.96 9.56 10.63
C ASN A 563 17.78 8.57 11.80
N LYS A 564 17.14 7.42 11.53
CA LYS A 564 16.85 6.42 12.55
C LYS A 564 18.13 5.79 13.10
N LEU A 565 19.09 5.47 12.23
CA LEU A 565 20.39 4.93 12.62
C LEU A 565 21.18 5.90 13.51
N ALA A 566 21.16 7.19 13.19
CA ALA A 566 21.87 8.20 14.00
C ALA A 566 21.24 8.36 15.39
N TYR A 567 19.90 8.39 15.47
CA TYR A 567 19.19 8.48 16.74
C TYR A 567 19.37 7.20 17.57
N ASP A 568 19.32 6.02 16.95
CA ASP A 568 19.52 4.76 17.66
C ASP A 568 20.95 4.61 18.19
N LEU A 569 21.97 5.08 17.44
CA LEU A 569 23.34 5.14 17.96
C LEU A 569 23.42 6.09 19.16
N ALA A 570 22.88 7.30 19.04
CA ALA A 570 22.91 8.29 20.13
C ALA A 570 22.24 7.76 21.41
N ASP A 571 21.12 7.05 21.28
CA ASP A 571 20.40 6.43 22.39
C ASP A 571 21.21 5.27 22.99
N ALA A 572 21.75 4.39 22.14
CA ALA A 572 22.53 3.22 22.56
C ALA A 572 23.81 3.58 23.32
N ILE A 573 24.44 4.72 23.00
CA ILE A 573 25.64 5.20 23.71
C ILE A 573 25.32 6.01 24.97
N GLY A 574 24.04 6.22 25.27
CA GLY A 574 23.55 6.84 26.49
C GLY A 574 23.62 8.37 26.51
N MET A 575 23.44 9.03 25.37
CA MET A 575 23.33 10.51 25.36
C MET A 575 22.13 10.96 26.20
N ALA A 576 22.31 12.07 26.94
CA ALA A 576 21.36 12.51 27.97
C ALA A 576 19.91 12.73 27.48
N TYR A 577 19.76 13.22 26.25
CA TYR A 577 18.47 13.26 25.57
C TYR A 577 18.65 12.91 24.10
N VAL A 578 17.79 12.00 23.62
CA VAL A 578 17.68 11.60 22.22
C VAL A 578 16.19 11.49 21.90
N GLN A 579 15.80 12.02 20.74
CA GLN A 579 14.41 12.03 20.32
C GLN A 579 13.99 10.60 19.98
N GLN A 580 12.98 10.08 20.69
CA GLN A 580 12.41 8.79 20.34
C GLN A 580 11.70 8.87 18.98
N SER A 581 11.79 7.80 18.20
CA SER A 581 11.22 7.76 16.86
C SER A 581 10.79 6.36 16.43
N THR A 582 9.81 6.29 15.52
CA THR A 582 9.39 5.06 14.84
C THR A 582 8.88 5.39 13.44
N PHE A 583 8.99 4.45 12.51
CA PHE A 583 8.32 4.58 11.22
C PHE A 583 6.82 4.37 11.39
N VAL A 584 6.05 5.14 10.61
CA VAL A 584 4.59 5.11 10.56
C VAL A 584 4.10 5.26 9.14
N GLU A 585 2.90 4.78 8.86
CA GLU A 585 2.19 5.07 7.62
C GLU A 585 1.25 6.24 7.80
N LEU A 586 1.34 7.23 6.92
CA LEU A 586 0.51 8.43 7.01
C LEU A 586 -0.64 8.39 6.01
N TYR A 587 -1.84 8.70 6.50
CA TYR A 587 -3.04 8.93 5.71
C TYR A 587 -3.54 10.34 5.98
N VAL A 588 -3.78 11.13 4.93
CA VAL A 588 -4.34 12.49 5.04
C VAL A 588 -5.61 12.55 4.21
N ASN A 589 -6.75 12.86 4.84
CA ASN A 589 -8.08 12.89 4.22
C ASN A 589 -8.41 11.57 3.49
N GLY A 590 -8.09 10.44 4.13
CA GLY A 590 -8.28 9.10 3.57
C GLY A 590 -7.24 8.67 2.52
N VAL A 591 -6.36 9.57 2.08
CA VAL A 591 -5.35 9.29 1.05
C VAL A 591 -4.01 8.89 1.69
N TYR A 592 -3.47 7.74 1.29
CA TYR A 592 -2.14 7.29 1.71
C TYR A 592 -1.05 8.25 1.21
N ARG A 593 -0.12 8.60 2.10
CA ARG A 593 0.98 9.55 1.84
C ARG A 593 2.36 8.92 1.88
N GLY A 594 2.46 7.60 2.04
CA GLY A 594 3.74 6.91 2.19
C GLY A 594 4.15 6.72 3.65
N MET A 595 5.35 6.16 3.82
CA MET A 595 5.99 5.95 5.12
C MET A 595 6.60 7.26 5.62
N TYR A 596 6.44 7.59 6.89
CA TYR A 596 7.08 8.73 7.56
C TYR A 596 7.81 8.22 8.79
N MET A 597 8.79 8.97 9.29
CA MET A 597 9.30 8.76 10.63
C MET A 597 8.57 9.70 11.59
N LEU A 598 7.76 9.13 12.49
CA LEU A 598 7.25 9.84 13.65
C LEU A 598 8.40 10.05 14.63
N CYS A 599 8.60 11.27 15.08
CA CYS A 599 9.69 11.64 15.97
C CYS A 599 9.22 12.66 17.01
N GLU A 600 9.78 12.59 18.21
CA GLU A 600 9.57 13.58 19.25
C GLU A 600 10.03 14.96 18.82
N SER A 601 9.28 15.99 19.21
CA SER A 601 9.79 17.34 19.04
C SER A 601 10.93 17.62 20.01
N ILE A 602 12.06 18.12 19.49
CA ILE A 602 13.08 18.77 20.32
C ILE A 602 12.43 19.99 20.99
N GLY A 603 12.47 20.01 22.32
CA GLY A 603 11.91 21.04 23.17
C GLY A 603 12.09 20.66 24.64
N VAL A 604 11.60 21.52 25.53
CA VAL A 604 11.77 21.37 26.98
C VAL A 604 10.72 20.44 27.61
N GLY A 605 11.16 19.56 28.51
CA GLY A 605 10.30 18.66 29.27
C GLY A 605 11.05 17.56 30.03
N ASP A 606 10.35 16.93 30.97
CA ASP A 606 10.85 15.85 31.84
C ASP A 606 11.28 14.59 31.08
N THR A 607 10.60 14.28 29.97
CA THR A 607 11.01 13.20 29.04
C THR A 607 11.72 13.75 27.81
N ARG A 608 12.23 14.98 27.86
CA ARG A 608 12.85 15.71 26.75
C ARG A 608 14.17 16.33 27.19
N VAL A 609 14.49 17.54 26.68
CA VAL A 609 15.53 18.37 27.27
C VAL A 609 15.00 18.89 28.60
N ASP A 610 15.43 18.26 29.69
CA ASP A 610 15.02 18.60 31.05
C ASP A 610 15.81 19.82 31.55
N ILE A 611 15.26 21.02 31.34
CA ILE A 611 15.84 22.30 31.78
C ILE A 611 14.79 23.21 32.45
N ASP A 612 15.25 24.05 33.37
CA ASP A 612 14.46 25.08 34.06
C ASP A 612 14.66 26.47 33.43
N ILE A 613 13.76 26.84 32.53
CA ILE A 613 13.78 28.13 31.83
C ILE A 613 13.75 29.32 32.79
N GLU A 614 13.00 29.23 33.89
CA GLU A 614 12.92 30.29 34.91
C GLU A 614 14.21 30.38 35.73
N GLY A 615 14.97 29.29 35.79
CA GLY A 615 16.30 29.19 36.40
C GLY A 615 17.45 29.70 35.55
N ASN A 616 17.20 30.33 34.40
CA ASN A 616 18.19 30.70 33.37
C ASN A 616 18.88 29.48 32.73
N GLU A 617 18.09 28.45 32.42
CA GLU A 617 18.49 27.37 31.55
C GLU A 617 17.84 27.52 30.17
N PHE A 618 18.55 27.10 29.12
CA PHE A 618 18.20 27.49 27.75
C PHE A 618 18.43 26.34 26.77
N LEU A 619 17.64 26.31 25.71
CA LEU A 619 17.81 25.42 24.57
C LEU A 619 18.04 26.24 23.30
N PHE A 620 19.13 25.91 22.60
CA PHE A 620 19.64 26.64 21.45
C PHE A 620 19.77 25.76 20.22
N GLU A 621 19.73 26.43 19.07
CA GLU A 621 20.13 25.89 17.77
C GLU A 621 21.20 26.80 17.16
N PHE A 622 22.27 26.22 16.63
CA PHE A 622 23.21 26.98 15.81
C PHE A 622 22.50 27.50 14.55
N GLU A 623 22.72 28.77 14.23
CA GLU A 623 22.19 29.39 13.02
C GLU A 623 23.30 30.03 12.17
N PRO A 624 23.17 30.00 10.83
CA PRO A 624 24.19 30.55 9.94
C PRO A 624 24.09 32.09 9.85
N TRP A 625 22.93 32.66 10.17
CA TRP A 625 22.67 34.09 10.31
C TRP A 625 21.48 34.31 11.25
N ALA A 626 21.31 35.54 11.73
CA ALA A 626 20.23 35.91 12.63
C ALA A 626 18.85 35.66 12.00
N GLN A 627 17.92 35.12 12.80
CA GLN A 627 16.54 34.83 12.39
C GLN A 627 16.43 33.82 11.25
N TYR A 628 17.33 32.82 11.21
CA TYR A 628 17.28 31.82 10.17
C TYR A 628 16.08 30.87 10.35
N SER A 629 15.97 30.27 11.54
CA SER A 629 14.89 29.33 11.88
C SER A 629 14.07 29.79 13.10
N ASN A 630 14.70 30.54 14.01
CA ASN A 630 14.11 31.00 15.25
C ASN A 630 13.91 32.53 15.23
N PRO A 631 12.78 33.06 15.73
CA PRO A 631 12.51 34.49 15.69
C PRO A 631 13.47 35.31 16.57
N GLU A 632 13.92 34.69 17.66
CA GLU A 632 14.87 35.24 18.62
C GLU A 632 16.21 34.52 18.53
N TRP A 633 17.29 35.28 18.63
CA TRP A 633 18.66 34.77 18.58
C TRP A 633 19.55 35.49 19.60
N PHE A 634 20.71 34.88 19.85
CA PHE A 634 21.80 35.41 20.65
C PHE A 634 23.11 35.26 19.86
N THR A 635 24.01 36.23 19.97
CA THR A 635 25.34 36.17 19.33
C THR A 635 26.40 36.14 20.41
N THR A 636 27.25 35.12 20.38
CA THR A 636 28.24 34.92 21.44
C THR A 636 29.31 36.02 21.40
N PRO A 637 29.75 36.54 22.56
CA PRO A 637 30.52 37.79 22.60
C PRO A 637 31.92 37.70 21.97
N ARG A 638 32.59 36.56 22.04
CA ARG A 638 33.98 36.40 21.58
C ARG A 638 34.07 35.71 20.22
N TYR A 639 33.31 34.66 19.98
CA TYR A 639 33.41 33.91 18.71
C TYR A 639 32.33 34.27 17.70
N GLY A 640 31.35 35.10 18.05
CA GLY A 640 30.30 35.54 17.13
C GLY A 640 29.43 34.40 16.62
N ILE A 641 29.31 33.32 17.39
CA ILE A 641 28.45 32.19 17.06
C ILE A 641 27.00 32.65 17.26
N ILE A 642 26.15 32.38 16.28
CA ILE A 642 24.74 32.75 16.34
C ILE A 642 23.94 31.54 16.82
N LEU A 643 23.20 31.74 17.91
CA LEU A 643 22.35 30.75 18.54
C LEU A 643 20.89 31.23 18.43
N GLY A 644 20.08 30.53 17.65
CA GLY A 644 18.63 30.67 17.69
C GLY A 644 18.10 30.14 19.02
N LEU A 645 17.20 30.88 19.67
CA LEU A 645 16.57 30.45 20.91
C LEU A 645 15.35 29.57 20.59
N ASN A 646 15.45 28.28 20.92
CA ASN A 646 14.29 27.39 20.86
C ASN A 646 13.45 27.56 22.12
N ASP A 647 14.09 27.55 23.29
CA ASP A 647 13.44 27.80 24.57
C ASP A 647 14.37 28.63 25.49
N PRO A 648 13.87 29.73 26.08
CA PRO A 648 12.56 30.33 25.86
C PRO A 648 12.47 30.97 24.46
N GLU A 649 11.29 30.86 23.83
CA GLU A 649 11.00 31.55 22.55
C GLU A 649 11.03 33.09 22.68
N SER A 650 11.00 33.64 23.91
CA SER A 650 11.02 35.07 24.19
C SER A 650 11.79 35.36 25.48
N PRO A 651 13.13 35.38 25.44
CA PRO A 651 13.95 35.62 26.64
C PRO A 651 13.78 37.04 27.16
N THR A 652 13.75 37.18 28.49
CA THR A 652 13.76 38.47 29.19
C THR A 652 15.12 39.19 29.06
N GLU A 653 15.16 40.49 29.36
CA GLU A 653 16.41 41.25 29.38
C GLU A 653 17.43 40.66 30.37
N ALA A 654 16.98 40.28 31.57
CA ALA A 654 17.83 39.62 32.57
C ALA A 654 18.40 38.27 32.08
N GLN A 655 17.60 37.47 31.37
CA GLN A 655 18.07 36.24 30.74
C GLN A 655 19.13 36.52 29.65
N ARG A 656 18.99 37.61 28.89
CA ARG A 656 20.00 38.02 27.88
C ARG A 656 21.29 38.50 28.52
N ASP A 657 21.21 39.25 29.61
CA ASP A 657 22.38 39.67 30.39
C ASP A 657 23.11 38.43 30.93
N TYR A 658 22.37 37.49 31.50
CA TYR A 658 22.93 36.22 31.97
C TYR A 658 23.63 35.43 30.86
N MET A 659 23.00 35.26 29.68
CA MET A 659 23.65 34.61 28.53
C MET A 659 24.94 35.35 28.12
N THR A 660 24.92 36.68 28.12
CA THR A 660 26.10 37.50 27.79
C THR A 660 27.25 37.24 28.76
N GLU A 661 26.98 37.24 30.06
CA GLU A 661 27.97 36.96 31.11
C GLU A 661 28.50 35.52 31.00
N PHE A 662 27.60 34.54 30.89
CA PHE A 662 27.94 33.12 30.78
C PHE A 662 28.82 32.84 29.56
N PHE A 663 28.38 33.24 28.36
CA PHE A 663 29.12 32.97 27.13
C PHE A 663 30.43 33.77 27.06
N THR A 664 30.53 34.95 27.67
CA THR A 664 31.81 35.64 27.82
C THR A 664 32.80 34.79 28.62
N ALA A 665 32.39 34.33 29.80
CA ALA A 665 33.26 33.53 30.68
C ALA A 665 33.63 32.17 30.06
N MET A 666 32.66 31.50 29.44
CA MET A 666 32.87 30.22 28.75
C MET A 666 33.83 30.37 27.57
N GLU A 667 33.62 31.37 26.69
CA GLU A 667 34.48 31.54 25.52
C GLU A 667 35.88 32.02 25.88
N ASP A 668 36.04 32.79 26.96
CA ASP A 668 37.34 33.11 27.57
C ASP A 668 38.05 31.85 28.08
N ALA A 669 37.32 30.93 28.73
CA ALA A 669 37.85 29.65 29.16
C ALA A 669 38.31 28.79 27.97
N ILE A 670 37.50 28.70 26.90
CA ILE A 670 37.87 28.02 25.65
C ILE A 670 39.09 28.69 25.00
N HIS A 671 39.16 30.02 25.01
CA HIS A 671 40.27 30.79 24.45
C HIS A 671 41.58 30.54 25.20
N SER A 672 41.50 30.28 26.50
CA SER A 672 42.67 29.96 27.33
C SER A 672 43.35 28.64 26.95
N GLN A 673 42.63 27.74 26.26
CA GLN A 673 43.09 26.41 25.87
C GLN A 673 43.54 25.53 27.06
N LYS A 674 43.04 25.83 28.27
CA LYS A 674 43.31 25.05 29.49
C LYS A 674 42.11 24.17 29.83
N TYR A 675 42.33 22.86 29.86
CA TYR A 675 41.31 21.86 30.20
C TYR A 675 40.51 22.23 31.46
N GLY A 676 41.21 22.54 32.56
CA GLY A 676 40.55 22.83 33.86
C GLY A 676 39.74 24.13 33.90
N ASP A 677 39.97 25.06 32.98
CA ASP A 677 39.13 26.26 32.86
C ASP A 677 37.89 25.98 32.00
N ILE A 678 38.06 25.21 30.91
CA ILE A 678 36.98 24.81 30.00
C ILE A 678 35.95 23.93 30.74
N ALA A 679 36.42 22.94 31.49
CA ALA A 679 35.59 21.96 32.21
C ALA A 679 34.67 22.58 33.29
N LYS A 680 34.80 23.89 33.57
CA LYS A 680 33.90 24.62 34.48
C LYS A 680 32.60 25.07 33.81
N TYR A 681 32.58 25.15 32.48
CA TYR A 681 31.49 25.76 31.72
C TYR A 681 30.98 24.89 30.57
N VAL A 682 31.71 23.84 30.20
CA VAL A 682 31.35 22.93 29.12
C VAL A 682 31.28 21.53 29.68
N ASP A 683 30.16 20.85 29.46
CA ASP A 683 30.07 19.42 29.72
C ASP A 683 30.82 18.67 28.61
N LEU A 684 32.08 18.33 28.90
CA LEU A 684 32.98 17.77 27.90
C LEU A 684 32.52 16.39 27.40
N GLN A 685 31.78 15.63 28.20
CA GLN A 685 31.29 14.31 27.79
C GLN A 685 30.22 14.42 26.72
N SER A 686 29.23 15.31 26.88
CA SER A 686 28.21 15.56 25.87
C SER A 686 28.79 16.07 24.55
N PHE A 687 29.78 16.96 24.61
CA PHE A 687 30.52 17.42 23.43
C PHE A 687 31.30 16.28 22.74
N VAL A 688 31.92 15.39 23.51
CA VAL A 688 32.62 14.21 22.95
C VAL A 688 31.64 13.24 22.28
N ASP A 689 30.53 12.88 22.95
CA ASP A 689 29.54 11.94 22.42
C ASP A 689 28.81 12.51 21.20
N ALA A 690 28.36 13.77 21.27
CA ALA A 690 27.70 14.45 20.16
C ALA A 690 28.65 14.63 18.97
N PHE A 691 29.93 14.94 19.21
CA PHE A 691 30.93 15.00 18.14
C PHE A 691 31.13 13.64 17.49
N ILE A 692 31.25 12.54 18.25
CA ILE A 692 31.44 11.20 17.67
C ILE A 692 30.26 10.81 16.78
N VAL A 693 29.01 11.00 17.23
CA VAL A 693 27.83 10.67 16.41
C VAL A 693 27.77 11.54 15.16
N GLN A 694 27.93 12.86 15.31
CA GLN A 694 27.83 13.79 14.18
C GLN A 694 28.98 13.62 13.20
N GLU A 695 30.20 13.40 13.67
CA GLU A 695 31.35 13.18 12.81
C GLU A 695 31.33 11.80 12.16
N PHE A 696 30.89 10.74 12.86
CA PHE A 696 30.80 9.41 12.27
C PHE A 696 29.78 9.38 11.13
N PHE A 697 28.58 9.93 11.33
CA PHE A 697 27.62 10.09 10.23
C PHE A 697 28.02 11.19 9.24
N LYS A 698 28.98 12.03 9.62
CA LYS A 698 29.40 13.24 8.92
C LYS A 698 28.17 14.10 8.62
N GLN A 699 27.58 14.69 9.65
CA GLN A 699 26.33 15.44 9.54
C GLN A 699 26.54 16.68 8.66
N VAL A 700 25.86 16.75 7.52
CA VAL A 700 26.18 17.73 6.46
C VAL A 700 25.99 19.18 6.89
N ASP A 701 25.00 19.43 7.74
CA ASP A 701 24.58 20.76 8.17
C ASP A 701 25.23 21.23 9.47
N TYR A 702 26.19 20.49 10.05
CA TYR A 702 26.75 20.76 11.38
C TYR A 702 27.27 22.20 11.54
N GLY A 703 27.94 22.70 10.50
CA GLY A 703 28.45 24.08 10.44
C GLY A 703 27.46 25.12 9.91
N THR A 704 26.19 24.75 9.70
CA THR A 704 25.15 25.56 9.07
C THR A 704 23.90 25.68 9.95
N SER A 705 23.29 24.56 10.38
CA SER A 705 22.09 24.50 11.23
C SER A 705 21.96 23.11 11.87
N SER A 706 20.78 22.73 12.38
CA SER A 706 20.50 21.37 12.90
C SER A 706 21.41 20.88 14.03
N THR A 707 22.22 21.79 14.60
CA THR A 707 23.12 21.52 15.73
C THR A 707 22.55 22.20 16.96
N ARG A 708 22.36 21.42 18.03
CA ARG A 708 21.66 21.86 19.24
C ARG A 708 22.59 21.94 20.43
N PHE A 709 22.29 22.87 21.32
CA PHE A 709 22.97 23.02 22.60
C PHE A 709 21.96 23.33 23.68
N TYR A 710 22.23 22.95 24.93
CA TYR A 710 21.45 23.44 26.05
C TYR A 710 22.36 23.86 27.21
N LEU A 711 21.96 24.92 27.91
CA LEU A 711 22.62 25.41 29.12
C LEU A 711 21.85 24.87 30.31
N LYS A 712 22.50 24.06 31.14
CA LYS A 712 21.93 23.46 32.36
C LYS A 712 22.95 23.47 33.48
N ASP A 713 22.54 23.81 34.70
CA ASP A 713 23.40 23.83 35.88
C ASP A 713 24.70 24.66 35.70
N GLY A 714 24.64 25.73 34.89
CA GLY A 714 25.80 26.57 34.58
C GLY A 714 26.84 25.91 33.67
N MET A 715 26.47 24.88 32.91
CA MET A 715 27.31 24.22 31.92
C MET A 715 26.58 24.11 30.57
N LEU A 716 27.33 24.32 29.49
CA LEU A 716 26.84 24.11 28.13
C LEU A 716 27.02 22.64 27.74
N TYR A 717 25.95 22.04 27.23
CA TYR A 717 25.91 20.69 26.68
C TYR A 717 25.70 20.76 25.17
N GLU A 718 26.30 19.83 24.42
CA GLU A 718 26.01 19.62 23.00
C GLU A 718 24.98 18.50 22.83
N GLY A 719 24.02 18.74 21.94
CA GLY A 719 22.88 17.86 21.68
C GLY A 719 21.53 18.48 22.06
N PRO A 720 20.43 17.77 21.81
CA PRO A 720 20.37 16.46 21.15
C PRO A 720 20.75 16.52 19.67
N VAL A 721 21.27 15.42 19.12
CA VAL A 721 21.62 15.33 17.69
C VAL A 721 20.36 15.38 16.80
N TRP A 722 20.47 15.89 15.57
CA TRP A 722 19.29 16.11 14.71
C TRP A 722 19.66 16.14 13.21
N ASP A 723 18.73 15.72 12.34
CA ASP A 723 18.75 15.94 10.88
C ASP A 723 19.89 15.26 10.11
N PHE A 724 19.84 13.93 10.00
CA PHE A 724 20.87 13.11 9.34
C PHE A 724 20.47 12.57 7.96
N ASP A 725 19.40 13.06 7.34
CA ASP A 725 18.93 12.55 6.05
C ASP A 725 19.94 12.78 4.91
N LEU A 726 20.60 13.93 4.86
CA LEU A 726 21.67 14.24 3.89
C LEU A 726 23.08 13.80 4.32
N SER A 727 23.18 12.98 5.38
CA SER A 727 24.45 12.52 5.94
C SER A 727 24.86 11.15 5.38
N ALA A 728 25.98 10.59 5.84
CA ALA A 728 26.44 9.26 5.43
C ALA A 728 26.54 9.07 3.90
N GLY A 729 27.09 10.10 3.25
CA GLY A 729 27.35 10.13 1.80
C GLY A 729 26.14 10.51 0.94
N ASN A 730 25.02 10.88 1.54
CA ASN A 730 23.76 11.15 0.84
C ASN A 730 23.52 12.63 0.49
N CYS A 731 24.53 13.28 -0.10
CA CYS A 731 24.38 14.66 -0.54
C CYS A 731 25.04 14.90 -1.90
N SER A 732 24.50 15.83 -2.67
CA SER A 732 24.99 16.19 -4.00
C SER A 732 26.46 16.65 -3.94
N SER A 733 27.31 16.02 -4.74
CA SER A 733 28.74 16.38 -4.85
C SER A 733 28.96 17.73 -5.53
N SER A 734 28.01 18.16 -6.36
CA SER A 734 28.04 19.48 -7.01
C SER A 734 27.65 20.62 -6.06
N TYR A 735 26.74 20.35 -5.13
CA TYR A 735 26.29 21.33 -4.14
C TYR A 735 27.23 21.35 -2.92
N TYR A 736 27.56 20.18 -2.38
CA TYR A 736 28.38 20.01 -1.18
C TYR A 736 29.80 19.56 -1.57
N THR A 737 30.51 20.42 -2.28
CA THR A 737 31.87 20.12 -2.80
C THR A 737 32.89 19.83 -1.70
N GLY A 738 32.87 20.63 -0.62
CA GLY A 738 33.76 20.43 0.54
C GLY A 738 33.48 19.12 1.27
N TYR A 739 32.20 18.80 1.49
CA TYR A 739 31.79 17.52 2.08
C TYR A 739 32.30 16.33 1.27
N ASN A 740 32.14 16.39 -0.05
CA ASN A 740 32.52 15.31 -0.96
C ASN A 740 34.01 15.31 -1.34
N ASN A 741 34.83 16.16 -0.70
CA ASN A 741 36.26 16.31 -1.01
C ASN A 741 36.53 16.53 -2.51
N VAL A 742 35.66 17.27 -3.19
CA VAL A 742 35.80 17.56 -4.63
C VAL A 742 37.06 18.40 -4.85
N GLY A 743 37.93 17.93 -5.75
CA GLY A 743 39.26 18.50 -5.97
C GLY A 743 40.36 17.93 -5.04
N GLY A 744 39.99 17.06 -4.09
CA GLY A 744 40.88 16.23 -3.29
C GLY A 744 40.74 14.76 -3.66
N SER A 745 40.43 13.89 -2.69
CA SER A 745 40.22 12.45 -2.93
C SER A 745 38.90 12.14 -3.66
N GLY A 746 37.91 13.04 -3.59
CA GLY A 746 36.56 12.80 -4.11
C GLY A 746 35.74 11.78 -3.30
N LEU A 747 36.27 11.29 -2.18
CA LEU A 747 35.63 10.26 -1.35
C LEU A 747 34.88 10.93 -0.20
N SER A 748 33.56 10.75 -0.14
CA SER A 748 32.69 11.46 0.81
C SER A 748 32.84 10.98 2.26
N TRP A 749 33.37 9.78 2.50
CA TRP A 749 33.65 9.24 3.84
C TRP A 749 34.97 9.76 4.44
N GLN A 750 35.80 10.49 3.68
CA GLN A 750 37.06 11.05 4.19
C GLN A 750 36.90 12.50 4.66
N GLY A 751 37.84 12.98 5.46
CA GLY A 751 37.93 14.37 5.91
C GLY A 751 37.05 14.68 7.12
N ARG A 752 37.54 15.61 7.94
CA ARG A 752 36.85 16.13 9.12
C ARG A 752 35.78 17.15 8.73
N HIS A 753 34.54 17.00 9.18
CA HIS A 753 33.44 17.91 8.83
C HIS A 753 32.89 18.71 10.02
N CYS A 754 32.68 18.07 11.15
CA CYS A 754 32.10 18.64 12.37
C CYS A 754 33.15 19.35 13.26
N TYR A 755 34.31 19.71 12.70
CA TYR A 755 35.30 20.59 13.31
C TYR A 755 34.93 22.07 13.12
N ALA A 756 33.70 22.44 13.46
CA ALA A 756 33.17 23.80 13.38
C ALA A 756 32.87 24.35 14.79
N ILE A 757 32.28 25.56 14.86
CA ILE A 757 31.76 26.17 16.10
C ILE A 757 32.83 26.11 17.23
N TRP A 758 32.52 25.54 18.39
CA TRP A 758 33.46 25.37 19.50
C TRP A 758 34.35 24.14 19.33
N ASN A 759 33.91 23.09 18.64
CA ASN A 759 34.66 21.84 18.40
C ASN A 759 36.01 22.10 17.72
N SER A 760 36.04 23.06 16.78
CA SER A 760 37.28 23.53 16.13
C SER A 760 38.37 24.02 17.10
N ARG A 761 38.01 24.40 18.34
CA ARG A 761 38.88 24.96 19.38
C ARG A 761 39.05 24.01 20.57
N LEU A 762 37.98 23.34 20.99
CA LEU A 762 38.01 22.35 22.08
C LEU A 762 38.97 21.21 21.76
N PHE A 763 38.88 20.69 20.53
CA PHE A 763 39.65 19.53 20.09
C PHE A 763 41.11 19.84 19.70
N ARG A 764 41.56 21.08 19.91
CA ARG A 764 42.99 21.45 19.90
C ARG A 764 43.64 21.24 21.26
N VAL A 765 42.85 21.16 22.33
CA VAL A 765 43.33 20.85 23.68
C VAL A 765 43.59 19.34 23.74
N PRO A 766 44.84 18.90 23.94
CA PRO A 766 45.21 17.48 23.85
C PRO A 766 44.36 16.59 24.75
N GLN A 767 44.11 17.02 26.00
CA GLN A 767 43.31 16.25 26.95
C GLN A 767 41.87 16.00 26.46
N ILE A 768 41.26 16.95 25.75
CA ILE A 768 39.89 16.79 25.22
C ILE A 768 39.92 15.87 23.99
N MET A 769 40.93 16.00 23.12
CA MET A 769 41.12 15.07 22.01
C MET A 769 41.38 13.64 22.48
N ASP A 770 42.14 13.46 23.56
CA ASP A 770 42.35 12.14 24.17
C ASP A 770 41.03 11.54 24.68
N MET A 771 40.10 12.36 25.19
CA MET A 771 38.74 11.91 25.53
C MET A 771 37.97 11.43 24.30
N VAL A 772 38.01 12.18 23.19
CA VAL A 772 37.39 11.77 21.91
C VAL A 772 37.93 10.42 21.46
N LYS A 773 39.25 10.25 21.44
CA LYS A 773 39.91 9.01 21.00
C LYS A 773 39.55 7.83 21.88
N ALA A 774 39.61 8.01 23.21
CA ALA A 774 39.28 6.96 24.15
C ALA A 774 37.81 6.53 24.02
N ARG A 775 36.90 7.50 23.91
CA ARG A 775 35.47 7.25 23.74
C ARG A 775 35.18 6.60 22.38
N TYR A 776 35.84 7.03 21.31
CA TYR A 776 35.67 6.42 19.98
C TYR A 776 36.08 4.93 19.95
N LEU A 777 37.16 4.56 20.66
CA LEU A 777 37.55 3.16 20.85
C LEU A 777 36.52 2.38 21.67
N GLU A 778 36.01 2.96 22.75
CA GLU A 778 34.97 2.34 23.59
C GLU A 778 33.70 2.05 22.78
N LEU A 779 33.34 2.94 21.85
CA LEU A 779 32.13 2.84 21.05
C LEU A 779 32.26 1.95 19.80
N GLN A 780 33.44 1.36 19.54
CA GLN A 780 33.65 0.50 18.36
C GLN A 780 32.63 -0.63 18.21
N PRO A 781 32.24 -1.38 19.27
CA PRO A 781 31.20 -2.39 19.15
C PRO A 781 29.87 -1.83 18.63
N TYR A 782 29.46 -0.64 19.08
CA TYR A 782 28.23 0.01 18.62
C TYR A 782 28.34 0.56 17.20
N ILE A 783 29.50 1.15 16.86
CA ILE A 783 29.79 1.69 15.53
C ILE A 783 29.80 0.58 14.48
N ILE A 784 30.51 -0.52 14.73
CA ILE A 784 30.58 -1.68 13.83
C ILE A 784 29.19 -2.32 13.69
N ASN A 785 28.43 -2.42 14.80
CA ASN A 785 27.09 -3.00 14.78
C ASN A 785 26.08 -2.20 13.93
N ILE A 786 26.39 -0.98 13.50
CA ILE A 786 25.52 -0.28 12.53
C ILE A 786 25.45 -1.05 11.21
N TYR A 787 26.60 -1.52 10.71
CA TYR A 787 26.74 -2.03 9.35
C TYR A 787 27.18 -3.51 9.26
N GLN A 788 27.60 -4.11 10.37
CA GLN A 788 28.08 -5.50 10.41
C GLN A 788 27.71 -6.21 11.72
N ASP A 789 27.28 -7.47 11.63
CA ASP A 789 27.02 -8.31 12.79
C ASP A 789 28.27 -8.47 13.66
N ASN A 790 28.10 -8.41 14.97
CA ASN A 790 29.21 -8.55 15.93
C ASN A 790 28.71 -9.09 17.28
N GLU A 791 29.47 -8.88 18.35
CA GLU A 791 29.11 -9.34 19.70
C GLU A 791 27.81 -8.74 20.27
N LEU A 792 27.34 -7.61 19.73
CA LEU A 792 26.04 -7.02 20.08
C LEU A 792 24.87 -7.71 19.34
N GLY A 793 25.17 -8.65 18.45
CA GLY A 793 24.22 -9.40 17.66
C GLY A 793 24.12 -8.88 16.24
N ARG A 794 22.91 -8.94 15.69
CA ARG A 794 22.62 -8.51 14.32
C ARG A 794 22.79 -7.00 14.15
N ASN A 795 23.25 -6.59 12.98
CA ASN A 795 23.47 -5.17 12.68
C ASN A 795 22.17 -4.36 12.54
N GLN A 796 22.26 -3.08 12.89
CA GLN A 796 21.10 -2.17 12.95
C GLN A 796 20.50 -1.89 11.57
N MET A 797 21.32 -1.77 10.51
CA MET A 797 20.81 -1.60 9.15
C MET A 797 19.89 -2.76 8.76
N ASP A 798 20.31 -4.01 8.97
CA ASP A 798 19.51 -5.18 8.63
C ASP A 798 18.26 -5.29 9.49
N ILE A 799 18.35 -5.00 10.80
CA ILE A 799 17.18 -5.00 11.69
C ILE A 799 16.11 -4.02 11.19
N LEU A 800 16.51 -2.81 10.77
CA LEU A 800 15.58 -1.82 10.22
C LEU A 800 15.01 -2.29 8.88
N LEU A 801 15.83 -2.82 7.98
CA LEU A 801 15.39 -3.27 6.66
C LEU A 801 14.43 -4.46 6.76
N GLU A 802 14.72 -5.45 7.60
CA GLU A 802 13.80 -6.58 7.80
C GLU A 802 12.44 -6.13 8.32
N LYS A 803 12.43 -5.15 9.21
CA LYS A 803 11.20 -4.65 9.82
C LYS A 803 10.40 -3.76 8.87
N TYR A 804 11.07 -2.93 8.06
CA TYR A 804 10.43 -1.82 7.33
C TYR A 804 10.52 -1.92 5.81
N ARG A 805 11.20 -2.93 5.23
CA ARG A 805 11.43 -3.00 3.76
C ARG A 805 10.12 -2.96 2.97
N LYS A 806 9.09 -3.69 3.41
CA LYS A 806 7.78 -3.71 2.74
C LYS A 806 7.14 -2.31 2.68
N ASP A 807 7.27 -1.55 3.76
CA ASP A 807 6.71 -0.19 3.88
C ASP A 807 7.52 0.82 3.07
N ILE A 808 8.83 0.62 3.01
CA ILE A 808 9.74 1.38 2.15
C ILE A 808 9.42 1.14 0.68
N ASP A 809 9.27 -0.12 0.25
CA ASP A 809 8.89 -0.46 -1.12
C ASP A 809 7.54 0.17 -1.47
N ARG A 810 6.55 0.09 -0.56
CA ARG A 810 5.24 0.73 -0.73
C ARG A 810 5.30 2.25 -0.73
N ASN A 811 6.23 2.86 0.02
CA ASN A 811 6.48 4.28 -0.07
C ASN A 811 6.95 4.67 -1.49
N TYR A 812 7.81 3.84 -2.09
CA TYR A 812 8.37 4.08 -3.42
C TYR A 812 7.42 3.79 -4.59
N THR A 813 6.24 3.22 -4.35
CA THR A 813 5.16 3.18 -5.35
C THR A 813 4.49 4.55 -5.56
N LEU A 814 4.62 5.47 -4.60
CA LEU A 814 4.15 6.86 -4.72
C LEU A 814 5.28 7.85 -4.97
N TRP A 815 6.42 7.63 -4.31
CA TRP A 815 7.53 8.58 -4.26
C TRP A 815 8.77 8.03 -4.95
N TYR A 816 8.67 7.70 -6.25
CA TYR A 816 9.67 6.97 -7.05
C TYR A 816 11.13 7.17 -6.62
N THR A 817 11.80 6.06 -6.31
CA THR A 817 13.14 6.06 -5.71
C THR A 817 14.23 6.61 -6.63
N ASP A 818 14.04 6.56 -7.94
CA ASP A 818 14.96 7.04 -8.98
C ASP A 818 14.80 8.54 -9.29
N THR A 819 13.75 9.18 -8.77
CA THR A 819 13.51 10.61 -8.97
C THR A 819 14.40 11.44 -8.04
N VAL A 820 15.13 12.38 -8.62
CA VAL A 820 15.81 13.46 -7.90
C VAL A 820 14.81 14.61 -7.70
N TYR A 821 14.31 14.74 -6.48
CA TYR A 821 13.44 15.78 -5.97
C TYR A 821 14.12 17.07 -5.53
N SER A 822 15.45 17.10 -5.36
CA SER A 822 16.20 18.29 -4.91
C SER A 822 17.64 18.29 -5.39
N VAL A 823 18.18 19.50 -5.63
CA VAL A 823 19.60 19.71 -5.94
C VAL A 823 20.55 19.35 -4.78
N LEU A 824 20.00 19.16 -3.57
CA LEU A 824 20.75 18.82 -2.38
C LEU A 824 21.07 17.32 -2.30
N GLU A 825 20.27 16.46 -2.92
CA GLU A 825 20.38 15.01 -2.74
C GLU A 825 21.33 14.37 -3.77
N LYS A 826 21.81 13.18 -3.44
CA LYS A 826 22.60 12.35 -4.35
C LYS A 826 21.67 11.52 -5.24
N GLU A 827 22.08 11.28 -6.48
CA GLU A 827 21.47 10.25 -7.33
C GLU A 827 21.66 8.85 -6.73
N LEU A 828 20.72 7.95 -7.02
CA LEU A 828 20.72 6.58 -6.54
C LEU A 828 21.88 5.78 -7.15
N VAL A 829 22.65 5.07 -6.33
CA VAL A 829 23.76 4.23 -6.84
C VAL A 829 23.21 3.10 -7.71
N ASN A 830 23.74 2.96 -8.93
CA ASN A 830 23.31 1.99 -9.94
C ASN A 830 21.79 1.99 -10.23
N GLY A 831 21.07 3.05 -9.89
CA GLY A 831 19.63 3.17 -10.12
C GLY A 831 18.75 2.18 -9.34
N THR A 832 19.25 1.54 -8.27
CA THR A 832 18.44 0.59 -7.47
C THR A 832 18.55 0.84 -5.97
N TYR A 833 17.49 0.54 -5.23
CA TYR A 833 17.45 0.67 -3.78
C TYR A 833 18.49 -0.20 -3.09
N ASP A 834 18.60 -1.47 -3.50
CA ASP A 834 19.55 -2.42 -2.89
C ASP A 834 21.01 -1.97 -3.07
N ALA A 835 21.36 -1.42 -4.23
CA ALA A 835 22.70 -0.86 -4.43
C ALA A 835 22.98 0.38 -3.58
N GLU A 836 21.96 1.18 -3.25
CA GLU A 836 22.11 2.31 -2.32
C GLU A 836 22.28 1.85 -0.87
N ILE A 837 21.64 0.74 -0.48
CA ILE A 837 21.85 0.10 0.82
C ILE A 837 23.27 -0.44 0.95
N GLU A 838 23.78 -1.15 -0.06
CA GLU A 838 25.16 -1.62 -0.06
C GLU A 838 26.16 -0.45 -0.08
N TYR A 839 25.87 0.62 -0.85
CA TYR A 839 26.67 1.85 -0.77
C TYR A 839 26.72 2.43 0.64
N LEU A 840 25.59 2.50 1.34
CA LEU A 840 25.54 3.02 2.71
C LEU A 840 26.34 2.13 3.68
N ARG A 841 26.28 0.80 3.50
CA ARG A 841 27.04 -0.16 4.30
C ARG A 841 28.54 0.04 4.11
N ASP A 842 29.00 0.05 2.86
CA ASP A 842 30.38 0.32 2.50
C ASP A 842 30.83 1.69 3.01
N TRP A 843 29.96 2.71 2.93
CA TRP A 843 30.28 4.06 3.38
C TRP A 843 30.59 4.07 4.88
N PHE A 844 29.79 3.40 5.72
CA PHE A 844 30.03 3.34 7.17
C PHE A 844 31.30 2.58 7.51
N GLU A 845 31.57 1.45 6.85
CA GLU A 845 32.80 0.69 7.05
C GLU A 845 34.03 1.55 6.72
N ASN A 846 34.07 2.12 5.52
CA ASN A 846 35.16 3.00 5.09
C ASN A 846 35.30 4.26 5.96
N ARG A 847 34.18 4.79 6.48
CA ARG A 847 34.20 5.94 7.39
C ARG A 847 34.81 5.57 8.73
N ASN A 848 34.50 4.40 9.29
CA ASN A 848 35.07 3.92 10.54
C ASN A 848 36.59 3.73 10.39
N GLU A 849 37.03 3.03 9.33
CA GLU A 849 38.45 2.83 9.05
C GLU A 849 39.21 4.16 8.93
N TRP A 850 38.63 5.12 8.19
CA TRP A 850 39.24 6.43 8.01
C TRP A 850 39.33 7.21 9.33
N MET A 851 38.29 7.17 10.17
CA MET A 851 38.29 7.84 11.48
C MET A 851 39.32 7.24 12.42
N LEU A 852 39.47 5.90 12.45
CA LEU A 852 40.52 5.23 13.23
C LEU A 852 41.92 5.64 12.75
N GLU A 853 42.13 5.74 11.43
CA GLU A 853 43.40 6.21 10.86
C GLU A 853 43.67 7.68 11.25
N ASP A 854 42.69 8.56 11.06
CA ASP A 854 42.80 10.00 11.33
C ASP A 854 43.05 10.29 12.84
N PHE A 855 42.53 9.44 13.72
CA PHE A 855 42.81 9.51 15.16
C PHE A 855 44.11 8.81 15.57
N GLY A 856 44.75 8.05 14.68
CA GLY A 856 45.95 7.28 14.96
C GLY A 856 45.69 6.10 15.91
N LEU A 857 44.57 5.41 15.69
CA LEU A 857 44.05 4.31 16.52
C LEU A 857 44.11 2.93 15.85
N ASN A 858 44.58 2.87 14.59
CA ASN A 858 44.79 1.63 13.83
C ASN A 858 45.97 0.80 14.31
#